data_AF-A0A661SD45-F1
#
_entry.id   AF-A0A661SD45-F1
#
_cell.length_a   1.000
_cell.length_b   1.000
_cell.length_c   1.000
_cell.angle_alpha   90.00
_cell.angle_beta   90.00
_cell.angle_gamma   90.00
#
_symmetry.space_group_name_H-M   'P 1'
#
loop_
_entity.id
_entity.type
_entity.pdbx_description
1 polymer ?
#
loop_
_entity_poly.entity_id
_entity_poly.type
_entity_poly.pdbx_seq_one_letter_code
_entity_poly.pdbx_strand_id
1 'polypeptide(L)'
;YEYERPAVSAIDELAPANHFYAGGRKVLIDQVNMDISKIETWRFCNNCSHMELEVEQPEKQVCPHCGSPMWADAGQRRQMLRMRQVFATTSDRDSRIGDENDDREPNFYVKQMLVDFESKHITNAYKIDSDELPFGFEFLSKATFREVNFGEKGEGGENLTIAGVEMPRKGFKICYRCGKIQTSKDEIRHALTCPVREQDSEKNVVDCIYLYREFSSEAIRILLPLTTFSGPEKKLHSFIAALHLGLKLKFGGNIDHIRTTIYDEPVEDSGYRKKYVVLFDTIPGGTGYLKQLMRDAKQVLEVFEMALNALKSCSCNKDPSKDGCYRCLFAYRTSYNMEETSRDTAIELLSSILEHKNQLVKTDTLKSIKVNVLFDSELEARFIEALRRMRRENKDITLSKELVNGKPGYFMRIGNRAYYIEPQVTLDANEGVNVPSKADFVFQPARTQEGIKPIAVFTDGYMYHKDRIGQDMAQRMAIVHSKKYHIWSLTWKDVENCYHPQGSYYRDYISPSGSPNGSNFSVLLDGFGLDQFRKIHLENSFYWLIEFLREPNEKLWELYAFVHGLIKTDYNRFGTQEGLRAWLEAGKRHFSEEIYDLVNDTEVPCLYGLFEPDEAGDEAPLSLYVKVNQSAVRPGNVEGMRVACILNDQTENRDKEEFESIWNGYLRLYNLFQFIPHSYFVTQIGLSQNAYENLYLGREVHPEMPEEKTKDVAWAEAIELTDASLHDLLGRLMKDEWPAPEVGYEFIDKKGEIIATAELAWPELRIAFMHEGEMDFLKTIEQMGWTALPLADVLAAPDLYASMNKP
;
A
#
# COMPACT_ATOMS: atom_id res chain seq x y z
N TYR A 1 5.12 -55.90 -16.27
CA TYR A 1 4.58 -55.66 -14.92
C TYR A 1 3.57 -54.55 -15.02
N GLU A 2 2.47 -54.63 -14.29
CA GLU A 2 1.48 -53.55 -14.17
C GLU A 2 1.47 -53.05 -12.73
N TYR A 3 1.50 -51.74 -12.55
CA TYR A 3 1.56 -51.10 -11.24
C TYR A 3 0.50 -50.01 -11.19
N GLU A 4 -0.22 -49.96 -10.08
CA GLU A 4 -1.21 -48.92 -9.81
C GLU A 4 -0.68 -47.96 -8.74
N ARG A 5 -0.99 -46.68 -8.90
CA ARG A 5 -0.67 -45.61 -7.95
C ARG A 5 -1.88 -44.72 -7.74
N PRO A 6 -2.14 -44.24 -6.51
CA PRO A 6 -3.15 -43.22 -6.29
C PRO A 6 -2.91 -42.01 -7.19
N ALA A 7 -3.97 -41.47 -7.80
CA ALA A 7 -3.86 -40.39 -8.79
C ALA A 7 -3.08 -39.16 -8.28
N VAL A 8 -3.16 -38.88 -6.97
CA VAL A 8 -2.45 -37.78 -6.29
C VAL A 8 -0.92 -37.96 -6.36
N SER A 9 -0.43 -39.18 -6.19
CA SER A 9 1.01 -39.49 -6.29
C SER A 9 1.43 -39.69 -7.74
N ALA A 10 0.54 -40.26 -8.57
CA ALA A 10 0.82 -40.59 -9.95
C ALA A 10 1.22 -39.36 -10.78
N ILE A 11 0.57 -38.20 -10.60
CA ILE A 11 0.83 -36.96 -11.37
C ILE A 11 2.27 -36.46 -11.26
N ASP A 12 3.04 -37.00 -10.31
CA ASP A 12 4.44 -36.68 -10.03
C ASP A 12 5.33 -37.92 -10.22
N GLU A 13 5.07 -39.00 -9.48
CA GLU A 13 5.87 -40.25 -9.54
C GLU A 13 5.86 -40.91 -10.92
N LEU A 14 4.76 -40.76 -11.66
CA LEU A 14 4.58 -41.31 -13.00
C LEU A 14 4.61 -40.22 -14.06
N ALA A 15 5.11 -39.02 -13.72
CA ALA A 15 5.30 -37.97 -14.69
C ALA A 15 6.27 -38.43 -15.80
N PRO A 16 6.03 -38.02 -17.06
CA PRO A 16 6.98 -38.09 -18.15
C PRO A 16 8.40 -37.70 -17.76
N ALA A 17 9.36 -38.49 -18.25
CA ALA A 17 10.79 -38.35 -17.97
C ALA A 17 11.19 -38.57 -16.49
N ASN A 18 10.26 -39.00 -15.63
CA ASN A 18 10.59 -39.42 -14.28
C ASN A 18 11.07 -40.88 -14.21
N HIS A 19 11.86 -41.19 -13.20
CA HIS A 19 12.24 -42.57 -12.89
C HIS A 19 11.27 -43.16 -11.85
N PHE A 20 10.65 -44.28 -12.22
CA PHE A 20 9.79 -45.05 -11.34
C PHE A 20 10.53 -46.26 -10.78
N TYR A 21 10.44 -46.44 -9.46
CA TYR A 21 11.12 -47.50 -8.74
C TYR A 21 10.11 -48.53 -8.22
N ALA A 22 10.19 -49.76 -8.70
CA ALA A 22 9.31 -50.84 -8.26
C ALA A 22 9.94 -52.23 -8.45
N GLY A 23 9.76 -53.11 -7.46
CA GLY A 23 10.18 -54.52 -7.56
C GLY A 23 11.68 -54.71 -7.86
N GLY A 24 12.54 -53.89 -7.24
CA GLY A 24 13.99 -53.92 -7.45
C GLY A 24 14.46 -53.33 -8.79
N ARG A 25 13.59 -52.60 -9.50
CA ARG A 25 13.88 -51.99 -10.79
C ARG A 25 13.73 -50.47 -10.77
N LYS A 26 14.59 -49.76 -11.51
CA LYS A 26 14.51 -48.35 -11.89
C LYS A 26 14.12 -48.28 -13.37
N VAL A 27 12.97 -47.71 -13.70
CA VAL A 27 12.51 -47.58 -15.09
C VAL A 27 12.18 -46.13 -15.42
N LEU A 28 12.50 -45.70 -16.64
CA LEU A 28 12.19 -44.35 -17.11
C LEU A 28 10.78 -44.33 -17.71
N ILE A 29 9.90 -43.47 -17.20
CA ILE A 29 8.60 -43.20 -17.81
C ILE A 29 8.84 -42.45 -19.11
N ASP A 30 8.67 -43.15 -20.23
CA ASP A 30 9.09 -42.67 -21.55
C ASP A 30 7.92 -42.50 -22.54
N GLN A 31 6.69 -42.85 -22.13
CA GLN A 31 5.51 -42.78 -23.00
C GLN A 31 4.23 -42.51 -22.21
N VAL A 32 3.34 -41.68 -22.75
CA VAL A 32 1.95 -41.53 -22.29
C VAL A 32 1.00 -42.29 -23.22
N ASN A 33 -0.03 -42.94 -22.68
CA ASN A 33 -1.01 -43.65 -23.50
C ASN A 33 -1.99 -42.68 -24.18
N MET A 34 -1.80 -42.48 -25.49
CA MET A 34 -2.62 -41.61 -26.34
C MET A 34 -3.96 -42.23 -26.77
N ASP A 35 -4.15 -43.55 -26.62
CA ASP A 35 -5.42 -44.20 -27.00
C ASP A 35 -6.55 -43.87 -26.01
N ILE A 36 -6.19 -43.60 -24.75
CA ILE A 36 -7.14 -43.31 -23.66
C ILE A 36 -7.09 -41.86 -23.17
N SER A 37 -6.13 -41.07 -23.67
CA SER A 37 -5.88 -39.67 -23.30
C SER A 37 -5.77 -38.82 -24.56
N LYS A 38 -6.55 -37.75 -24.64
CA LYS A 38 -6.53 -36.83 -25.79
C LYS A 38 -5.92 -35.49 -25.38
N ILE A 39 -5.19 -34.88 -26.30
CA ILE A 39 -4.72 -33.50 -26.14
C ILE A 39 -5.94 -32.60 -26.24
N GLU A 40 -6.10 -31.75 -25.23
CA GLU A 40 -7.18 -30.80 -25.06
C GLU A 40 -6.60 -29.39 -24.98
N THR A 41 -7.27 -28.41 -25.59
CA THR A 41 -6.87 -27.01 -25.43
C THR A 41 -7.66 -26.40 -24.29
N TRP A 42 -6.97 -25.86 -23.31
CA TRP A 42 -7.55 -25.19 -22.16
C TRP A 42 -7.14 -23.73 -22.13
N ARG A 43 -8.01 -22.88 -21.59
CA ARG A 43 -7.74 -21.48 -21.33
C ARG A 43 -7.63 -21.23 -19.83
N PHE A 44 -6.56 -20.56 -19.42
CA PHE A 44 -6.33 -20.16 -18.04
C PHE A 44 -6.67 -18.70 -17.81
N CYS A 45 -7.10 -18.35 -16.60
CA CYS A 45 -7.15 -16.96 -16.18
C CYS A 45 -5.81 -16.56 -15.59
N ASN A 46 -5.29 -15.42 -16.04
CA ASN A 46 -4.10 -14.82 -15.45
C ASN A 46 -4.33 -14.36 -14.00
N ASN A 47 -5.58 -14.06 -13.60
CA ASN A 47 -5.87 -13.36 -12.35
C ASN A 47 -6.66 -14.19 -11.32
N CYS A 48 -7.30 -15.31 -11.67
CA CYS A 48 -7.95 -16.21 -10.70
C CYS A 48 -7.78 -17.68 -11.11
N SER A 49 -8.23 -18.63 -10.30
CA SER A 49 -8.08 -20.07 -10.61
C SER A 49 -9.03 -20.61 -11.69
N HIS A 50 -9.88 -19.75 -12.27
CA HIS A 50 -10.82 -20.18 -13.30
C HIS A 50 -10.08 -20.61 -14.58
N MET A 51 -10.53 -21.73 -15.15
CA MET A 51 -10.04 -22.26 -16.41
C MET A 51 -11.18 -22.99 -17.13
N GLU A 52 -11.20 -22.92 -18.46
CA GLU A 52 -12.22 -23.59 -19.27
C GLU A 52 -11.59 -24.39 -20.41
N LEU A 53 -12.21 -25.53 -20.73
CA LEU A 53 -11.88 -26.30 -21.92
C LEU A 53 -12.39 -25.52 -23.13
N GLU A 54 -11.51 -25.27 -24.10
CA GLU A 54 -11.88 -24.54 -25.31
C GLU A 54 -12.75 -25.44 -26.18
N VAL A 55 -14.00 -25.02 -26.37
CA VAL A 55 -15.00 -25.65 -27.24
C VAL A 55 -15.35 -24.68 -28.37
N GLU A 56 -15.98 -25.16 -29.45
CA GLU A 56 -16.47 -24.32 -30.56
C GLU A 56 -17.64 -23.40 -30.10
N GLN A 57 -17.33 -22.38 -29.31
CA GLN A 57 -18.22 -21.32 -28.83
C GLN A 57 -17.56 -19.96 -29.05
N PRO A 58 -18.34 -18.87 -29.16
CA PRO A 58 -17.77 -17.53 -29.31
C PRO A 58 -16.83 -17.19 -28.15
N GLU A 59 -15.63 -16.72 -28.46
CA GLU A 59 -14.61 -16.39 -27.46
C GLU A 59 -15.09 -15.25 -26.55
N LYS A 60 -15.15 -15.52 -25.25
CA LYS A 60 -15.40 -14.49 -24.22
C LYS A 60 -14.22 -13.53 -24.20
N GLN A 61 -14.49 -12.22 -24.14
CA GLN A 61 -13.44 -11.19 -24.12
C GLN A 61 -12.82 -11.00 -22.73
N VAL A 62 -13.53 -11.40 -21.67
CA VAL A 62 -13.09 -11.26 -20.27
C VAL A 62 -13.32 -12.55 -19.49
N CYS A 63 -12.57 -12.75 -18.42
CA CYS A 63 -12.75 -13.90 -17.54
C CYS A 63 -14.14 -13.85 -16.88
N PRO A 64 -14.95 -14.93 -16.95
CA PRO A 64 -16.30 -14.91 -16.38
C PRO A 64 -16.34 -14.86 -14.85
N HIS A 65 -15.22 -15.13 -14.16
CA HIS A 65 -15.17 -15.18 -12.70
C HIS A 65 -14.63 -13.88 -12.07
N CYS A 66 -13.56 -13.32 -12.63
CA CYS A 66 -12.89 -12.12 -12.10
C CYS A 66 -12.87 -10.91 -13.05
N GLY A 67 -13.43 -11.02 -14.26
CA GLY A 67 -13.51 -9.90 -15.21
C GLY A 67 -12.19 -9.54 -15.92
N SER A 68 -11.11 -10.28 -15.72
CA SER A 68 -9.81 -9.96 -16.33
C SER A 68 -9.87 -9.91 -17.86
N PRO A 69 -9.42 -8.80 -18.52
CA PRO A 69 -9.40 -8.68 -19.97
C PRO A 69 -8.27 -9.51 -20.61
N MET A 70 -7.23 -9.85 -19.85
CA MET A 70 -6.15 -10.74 -20.30
C MET A 70 -6.64 -12.17 -20.57
N TRP A 71 -7.90 -12.48 -20.28
CA TRP A 71 -8.53 -13.74 -20.65
C TRP A 71 -8.54 -13.98 -22.16
N ALA A 72 -8.73 -12.92 -22.98
CA ALA A 72 -8.77 -13.04 -24.43
C ALA A 72 -7.40 -13.36 -25.05
N ASP A 73 -6.32 -13.12 -24.31
CA ASP A 73 -4.94 -13.29 -24.78
C ASP A 73 -4.67 -14.72 -25.28
N ALA A 74 -4.02 -14.84 -26.45
CA ALA A 74 -3.71 -16.13 -27.05
C ALA A 74 -2.69 -16.93 -26.21
N GLY A 75 -1.82 -16.23 -25.50
CA GLY A 75 -0.87 -16.78 -24.53
C GLY A 75 -1.53 -17.35 -23.29
N GLN A 76 -2.85 -17.24 -23.10
CA GLN A 76 -3.58 -17.96 -22.05
C GLN A 76 -4.13 -19.32 -22.50
N ARG A 77 -3.98 -19.68 -23.78
CA ARG A 77 -4.34 -21.01 -24.31
C ARG A 77 -3.18 -21.96 -24.15
N ARG A 78 -3.41 -23.15 -23.59
CA ARG A 78 -2.38 -24.17 -23.37
C ARG A 78 -2.93 -25.55 -23.65
N GLN A 79 -2.08 -26.38 -24.24
CA GLN A 79 -2.43 -27.77 -24.52
C GLN A 79 -2.18 -28.61 -23.28
N MET A 80 -3.17 -29.42 -22.92
CA MET A 80 -3.14 -30.26 -21.74
C MET A 80 -3.54 -31.69 -22.09
N LEU A 81 -3.06 -32.63 -21.28
CA LEU A 81 -3.35 -34.04 -21.42
C LEU A 81 -3.76 -34.61 -20.06
N ARG A 82 -4.94 -35.21 -20.00
CA ARG A 82 -5.40 -35.89 -18.79
C ARG A 82 -4.64 -37.19 -18.62
N MET A 83 -3.76 -37.26 -17.62
CA MET A 83 -2.88 -38.42 -17.46
C MET A 83 -3.63 -39.59 -16.83
N ARG A 84 -3.86 -40.65 -17.62
CA ARG A 84 -4.56 -41.88 -17.17
C ARG A 84 -3.66 -43.10 -17.09
N GLN A 85 -2.73 -43.25 -18.05
CA GLN A 85 -1.79 -44.36 -18.09
C GLN A 85 -0.50 -43.92 -18.79
N VAL A 86 0.62 -44.43 -18.29
CA VAL A 86 1.96 -44.23 -18.86
C VAL A 86 2.66 -45.57 -19.04
N PHE A 87 3.66 -45.61 -19.91
CA PHE A 87 4.51 -46.78 -20.13
C PHE A 87 5.98 -46.41 -19.91
N ALA A 88 6.77 -47.45 -19.63
CA ALA A 88 8.21 -47.39 -19.54
C ALA A 88 8.80 -48.54 -20.36
N THR A 89 9.71 -48.22 -21.29
CA THR A 89 10.40 -49.23 -22.11
C THR A 89 11.91 -49.21 -21.84
N THR A 90 12.31 -49.61 -20.64
CA THR A 90 13.72 -49.77 -20.24
C THR A 90 14.18 -51.21 -20.46
N SER A 91 15.44 -51.42 -20.88
CA SER A 91 16.00 -52.78 -21.04
C SER A 91 16.13 -53.49 -19.69
N ASP A 92 16.05 -54.84 -19.65
CA ASP A 92 16.13 -55.57 -18.38
C ASP A 92 17.48 -55.34 -17.67
N ARG A 93 18.58 -55.25 -18.43
CA ARG A 93 19.91 -54.98 -17.89
C ARG A 93 19.98 -53.62 -17.21
N ASP A 94 19.46 -52.58 -17.85
CA ASP A 94 19.55 -51.20 -17.36
C ASP A 94 18.51 -50.91 -16.28
N SER A 95 17.47 -51.74 -16.18
CA SER A 95 16.42 -51.58 -15.17
C SER A 95 16.83 -52.04 -13.77
N ARG A 96 17.88 -52.85 -13.61
CA ARG A 96 18.26 -53.44 -12.32
C ARG A 96 18.97 -52.41 -11.45
N ILE A 97 18.51 -52.27 -10.20
CA ILE A 97 19.16 -51.42 -9.19
C ILE A 97 20.38 -52.19 -8.66
N GLY A 98 21.57 -51.58 -8.68
CA GLY A 98 22.80 -52.12 -8.08
C GLY A 98 23.07 -51.52 -6.70
N ASP A 99 23.94 -52.16 -5.91
CA ASP A 99 24.29 -51.74 -4.54
C ASP A 99 25.02 -50.38 -4.46
N GLU A 100 25.46 -49.83 -5.58
CA GLU A 100 26.26 -48.58 -5.65
C GLU A 100 25.43 -47.30 -5.73
N ASN A 101 24.11 -47.38 -5.95
CA ASN A 101 23.21 -46.21 -6.09
C ASN A 101 21.92 -46.41 -5.28
N ASP A 102 22.01 -46.30 -3.95
CA ASP A 102 20.84 -46.26 -3.07
C ASP A 102 20.20 -44.86 -3.01
N ASP A 103 20.87 -43.85 -3.59
CA ASP A 103 20.35 -42.50 -3.71
C ASP A 103 19.33 -42.41 -4.86
N ARG A 104 18.07 -42.25 -4.47
CA ARG A 104 16.98 -41.92 -5.39
C ARG A 104 17.20 -40.51 -5.90
N GLU A 105 17.34 -40.32 -7.21
CA GLU A 105 17.41 -38.99 -7.82
C GLU A 105 16.01 -38.36 -7.81
N PRO A 106 15.75 -37.31 -7.00
CA PRO A 106 14.44 -36.68 -6.97
C PRO A 106 14.31 -35.69 -8.13
N ASN A 107 13.37 -35.94 -9.04
CA ASN A 107 12.93 -34.93 -9.98
C ASN A 107 11.87 -34.04 -9.32
N PHE A 108 12.01 -32.72 -9.45
CA PHE A 108 11.04 -31.75 -8.93
C PHE A 108 10.20 -31.18 -10.06
N TYR A 109 8.89 -31.11 -9.87
CA TYR A 109 7.94 -30.59 -10.86
C TYR A 109 7.24 -29.34 -10.34
N VAL A 110 6.90 -28.44 -11.26
CA VAL A 110 6.05 -27.27 -10.97
C VAL A 110 4.59 -27.70 -11.01
N LYS A 111 3.96 -27.82 -9.84
CA LYS A 111 2.55 -28.24 -9.71
C LYS A 111 1.71 -27.12 -9.11
N GLN A 112 0.48 -26.99 -9.61
CA GLN A 112 -0.51 -26.05 -9.07
C GLN A 112 -1.88 -26.72 -9.01
N MET A 113 -2.55 -26.58 -7.86
CA MET A 113 -3.94 -26.97 -7.69
C MET A 113 -4.83 -25.77 -7.98
N LEU A 114 -5.74 -25.88 -8.93
CA LEU A 114 -6.71 -24.85 -9.29
C LEU A 114 -8.10 -25.30 -8.83
N VAL A 115 -8.77 -24.44 -8.07
CA VAL A 115 -10.10 -24.69 -7.51
C VAL A 115 -11.13 -23.87 -8.27
N ASP A 116 -12.20 -24.53 -8.71
CA ASP A 116 -13.26 -23.94 -9.52
C ASP A 116 -14.62 -24.41 -8.99
N PHE A 117 -15.57 -23.49 -8.85
CA PHE A 117 -16.91 -23.77 -8.32
C PHE A 117 -17.92 -22.75 -8.82
N GLU A 118 -19.19 -23.17 -8.87
CA GLU A 118 -20.29 -22.28 -9.23
C GLU A 118 -20.99 -21.76 -7.97
N SER A 119 -21.50 -20.53 -8.00
CA SER A 119 -22.19 -19.92 -6.85
C SER A 119 -23.37 -20.74 -6.35
N LYS A 120 -24.06 -21.49 -7.22
CA LYS A 120 -25.17 -22.40 -6.86
C LYS A 120 -24.76 -23.54 -5.91
N HIS A 121 -23.46 -23.84 -5.80
CA HIS A 121 -22.92 -24.86 -4.92
C HIS A 121 -22.52 -24.33 -3.54
N ILE A 122 -22.57 -23.01 -3.34
CA ILE A 122 -22.46 -22.40 -2.01
C ILE A 122 -23.80 -22.61 -1.31
N THR A 123 -23.80 -23.47 -0.28
CA THR A 123 -25.04 -23.87 0.40
C THR A 123 -25.19 -23.28 1.80
N ASN A 124 -24.06 -23.00 2.46
CA ASN A 124 -24.01 -22.35 3.77
C ASN A 124 -22.79 -21.44 3.82
N ALA A 125 -22.95 -20.16 4.15
CA ALA A 125 -21.82 -19.26 4.38
C ALA A 125 -22.05 -18.42 5.64
N TYR A 126 -20.96 -18.14 6.35
CA TYR A 126 -20.95 -17.33 7.56
C TYR A 126 -19.77 -16.35 7.52
N LYS A 127 -19.98 -15.14 8.04
CA LYS A 127 -18.95 -14.12 8.18
C LYS A 127 -18.99 -13.53 9.58
N ILE A 128 -17.86 -13.00 10.04
CA ILE A 128 -17.85 -12.11 11.20
C ILE A 128 -18.33 -10.74 10.71
N ASP A 129 -19.34 -10.19 11.37
CA ASP A 129 -19.87 -8.86 11.04
C ASP A 129 -19.06 -7.75 11.71
N SER A 130 -17.80 -7.63 11.28
CA SER A 130 -16.86 -6.61 11.74
C SER A 130 -15.92 -6.17 10.63
N ASP A 131 -15.78 -4.87 10.45
CA ASP A 131 -14.81 -4.27 9.53
C ASP A 131 -13.37 -4.36 10.06
N GLU A 132 -13.17 -4.81 11.30
CA GLU A 132 -11.84 -5.01 11.90
C GLU A 132 -11.21 -6.36 11.53
N LEU A 133 -12.04 -7.37 11.28
CA LEU A 133 -11.58 -8.74 11.09
C LEU A 133 -12.30 -9.39 9.91
N PRO A 134 -11.75 -9.29 8.68
CA PRO A 134 -12.32 -9.94 7.52
C PRO A 134 -12.10 -11.45 7.61
N PHE A 135 -13.07 -12.15 8.20
CA PHE A 135 -13.06 -13.59 8.38
C PHE A 135 -14.44 -14.18 8.11
N GLY A 136 -14.45 -15.37 7.50
CA GLY A 136 -15.66 -16.14 7.29
C GLY A 136 -15.36 -17.49 6.68
N PHE A 137 -16.37 -18.35 6.62
CA PHE A 137 -16.25 -19.66 6.01
C PHE A 137 -17.55 -20.08 5.31
N GLU A 138 -17.42 -20.79 4.20
CA GLU A 138 -18.55 -21.26 3.40
C GLU A 138 -18.39 -22.71 2.95
N PHE A 139 -19.50 -23.43 2.84
CA PHE A 139 -19.60 -24.81 2.40
C PHE A 139 -19.96 -24.88 0.92
N LEU A 140 -19.10 -25.58 0.19
CA LEU A 140 -19.27 -25.93 -1.22
C LEU A 140 -19.76 -27.37 -1.27
N SER A 141 -21.02 -27.57 -1.69
CA SER A 141 -21.57 -28.92 -1.89
C SER A 141 -20.87 -29.67 -3.03
N LYS A 142 -20.22 -28.92 -3.92
CA LYS A 142 -19.40 -29.42 -5.02
C LYS A 142 -18.39 -28.35 -5.43
N ALA A 143 -17.10 -28.69 -5.37
CA ALA A 143 -16.01 -27.95 -5.96
C ALA A 143 -15.21 -28.87 -6.90
N THR A 144 -14.68 -28.31 -7.98
CA THR A 144 -13.84 -29.01 -8.94
C THR A 144 -12.38 -28.64 -8.70
N PHE A 145 -11.54 -29.66 -8.58
CA PHE A 145 -10.11 -29.52 -8.31
C PHE A 145 -9.34 -30.02 -9.53
N ARG A 146 -8.49 -29.16 -10.09
CA ARG A 146 -7.60 -29.47 -11.21
C ARG A 146 -6.17 -29.30 -10.77
N GLU A 147 -5.46 -30.40 -10.62
CA GLU A 147 -4.04 -30.38 -10.31
C GLU A 147 -3.26 -30.50 -11.62
N VAL A 148 -2.48 -29.47 -11.94
CA VAL A 148 -1.72 -29.36 -13.17
C VAL A 148 -0.23 -29.48 -12.88
N ASN A 149 0.44 -30.36 -13.61
CA ASN A 149 1.89 -30.48 -13.65
C ASN A 149 2.40 -29.76 -14.90
N PHE A 150 3.11 -28.65 -14.66
CA PHE A 150 3.65 -27.75 -15.68
C PHE A 150 5.06 -28.14 -16.16
N GLY A 151 5.53 -29.33 -15.81
CA GLY A 151 6.84 -29.83 -16.18
C GLY A 151 7.88 -29.70 -15.06
N GLU A 152 9.10 -30.09 -15.40
CA GLU A 152 10.25 -30.10 -14.50
C GLU A 152 10.63 -28.67 -14.04
N LYS A 153 11.03 -28.54 -12.78
CA LYS A 153 11.50 -27.30 -12.17
C LYS A 153 12.92 -26.99 -12.63
N GLY A 154 13.16 -25.82 -13.21
CA GLY A 154 14.49 -25.37 -13.63
C GLY A 154 14.46 -24.09 -14.48
N GLU A 155 15.63 -23.63 -14.91
CA GLU A 155 15.77 -22.49 -15.83
C GLU A 155 15.37 -22.92 -17.25
N GLY A 156 14.17 -22.53 -17.69
CA GLY A 156 13.64 -22.80 -19.02
C GLY A 156 12.11 -22.91 -19.06
N GLY A 157 11.53 -22.56 -20.21
CA GLY A 157 10.07 -22.50 -20.42
C GLY A 157 9.56 -21.07 -20.51
N GLU A 158 8.33 -20.92 -21.02
CA GLU A 158 7.70 -19.61 -21.12
C GLU A 158 7.20 -19.15 -19.75
N ASN A 159 7.41 -17.88 -19.42
CA ASN A 159 6.74 -17.25 -18.28
C ASN A 159 5.25 -17.14 -18.59
N LEU A 160 4.45 -17.74 -17.73
CA LEU A 160 3.01 -17.67 -17.83
C LEU A 160 2.45 -17.24 -16.48
N THR A 161 1.46 -16.37 -16.49
CA THR A 161 0.75 -15.94 -15.30
C THR A 161 -0.55 -16.71 -15.21
N ILE A 162 -0.76 -17.48 -14.14
CA ILE A 162 -2.02 -18.19 -13.84
C ILE A 162 -2.39 -17.92 -12.39
N ALA A 163 -3.64 -17.51 -12.16
CA ALA A 163 -4.16 -17.20 -10.82
C ALA A 163 -3.28 -16.23 -10.02
N GLY A 164 -2.75 -15.18 -10.68
CA GLY A 164 -1.88 -14.18 -10.06
C GLY A 164 -0.42 -14.61 -9.85
N VAL A 165 -0.05 -15.83 -10.23
CA VAL A 165 1.32 -16.35 -10.08
C VAL A 165 2.00 -16.47 -11.43
N GLU A 166 3.05 -15.67 -11.63
CA GLU A 166 3.94 -15.73 -12.78
C GLU A 166 5.13 -16.64 -12.47
N MET A 167 5.35 -17.64 -13.33
CA MET A 167 6.52 -18.52 -13.22
C MET A 167 6.83 -19.20 -14.56
N PRO A 168 8.08 -19.61 -14.80
CA PRO A 168 8.45 -20.37 -15.99
C PRO A 168 7.80 -21.75 -15.99
N ARG A 169 7.18 -22.13 -17.11
CA ARG A 169 6.47 -23.41 -17.29
C ARG A 169 6.98 -24.16 -18.52
N LYS A 170 7.91 -25.10 -18.27
CA LYS A 170 8.62 -25.89 -19.31
C LYS A 170 7.72 -26.85 -20.10
N GLY A 171 6.71 -27.42 -19.45
CA GLY A 171 5.82 -28.44 -20.00
C GLY A 171 6.54 -29.74 -20.39
N PHE A 172 5.84 -30.56 -21.19
CA PHE A 172 6.33 -31.82 -21.71
C PHE A 172 6.26 -31.83 -23.24
N LYS A 173 7.30 -32.37 -23.88
CA LYS A 173 7.36 -32.56 -25.33
C LYS A 173 7.06 -34.02 -25.65
N ILE A 174 5.95 -34.29 -26.34
CA ILE A 174 5.54 -35.66 -26.69
C ILE A 174 5.14 -35.78 -28.16
N CYS A 175 5.29 -36.98 -28.72
CA CYS A 175 4.72 -37.30 -30.03
C CYS A 175 3.18 -37.36 -29.95
N TYR A 176 2.47 -36.59 -30.76
CA TYR A 176 0.99 -36.60 -30.80
C TYR A 176 0.37 -37.94 -31.21
N ARG A 177 1.13 -38.84 -31.86
CA ARG A 177 0.66 -40.16 -32.31
C ARG A 177 0.90 -41.26 -31.28
N CYS A 178 2.13 -41.41 -30.80
CA CYS A 178 2.50 -42.53 -29.92
C CYS A 178 2.71 -42.14 -28.45
N GLY A 179 2.76 -40.84 -28.13
CA GLY A 179 2.95 -40.35 -26.77
C GLY A 179 4.35 -40.52 -26.20
N LYS A 180 5.33 -40.94 -27.01
CA LYS A 180 6.75 -40.98 -26.60
C LYS A 180 7.25 -39.59 -26.27
N ILE A 181 8.10 -39.51 -25.26
CA ILE A 181 8.63 -38.24 -24.73
C ILE A 181 9.96 -37.92 -25.42
N GLN A 182 10.15 -36.64 -25.74
CA GLN A 182 11.42 -36.11 -26.21
C GLN A 182 12.26 -35.66 -25.02
N THR A 183 13.37 -36.35 -24.74
CA THR A 183 14.25 -36.06 -23.60
C THR A 183 15.48 -35.23 -23.98
N SER A 184 15.91 -35.25 -25.24
CA SER A 184 17.01 -34.45 -25.79
C SER A 184 16.50 -33.50 -26.87
N LYS A 185 17.19 -32.36 -27.05
CA LYS A 185 16.69 -31.22 -27.86
C LYS A 185 16.33 -31.57 -29.31
N ASP A 186 16.88 -32.63 -29.90
CA ASP A 186 16.74 -32.87 -31.35
C ASP A 186 16.39 -34.33 -31.74
N GLU A 187 16.12 -35.23 -30.78
CA GLU A 187 15.83 -36.65 -31.11
C GLU A 187 14.70 -37.21 -30.24
N ILE A 188 13.68 -37.78 -30.89
CA ILE A 188 12.57 -38.48 -30.22
C ILE A 188 12.55 -39.94 -30.63
N ARG A 189 12.66 -40.84 -29.64
CA ARG A 189 12.60 -42.29 -29.90
C ARG A 189 11.16 -42.77 -29.90
N HIS A 190 10.57 -42.85 -31.08
CA HIS A 190 9.19 -43.34 -31.27
C HIS A 190 8.99 -44.80 -30.87
N ALA A 191 7.75 -45.15 -30.49
CA ALA A 191 7.35 -46.53 -30.29
C ALA A 191 7.46 -47.31 -31.60
N LEU A 192 7.75 -48.62 -31.53
CA LEU A 192 7.96 -49.46 -32.73
C LEU A 192 6.77 -49.43 -33.70
N THR A 193 5.56 -49.25 -33.18
CA THR A 193 4.28 -49.21 -33.92
C THR A 193 3.85 -47.80 -34.31
N CYS A 194 4.67 -46.77 -34.07
CA CYS A 194 4.29 -45.39 -34.35
C CYS A 194 4.22 -45.14 -35.87
N PRO A 195 3.12 -44.56 -36.39
CA PRO A 195 2.96 -44.33 -37.83
C PRO A 195 3.92 -43.28 -38.40
N VAL A 196 4.53 -42.45 -37.55
CA VAL A 196 5.45 -41.38 -37.92
C VAL A 196 6.91 -41.68 -37.52
N ARG A 197 7.23 -42.93 -37.17
CA ARG A 197 8.54 -43.35 -36.66
C ARG A 197 9.72 -43.04 -37.60
N GLU A 198 9.51 -43.08 -38.90
CA GLU A 198 10.55 -42.79 -39.92
C GLU A 198 10.49 -41.32 -40.41
N GLN A 199 9.62 -40.51 -39.81
CA GLN A 199 9.36 -39.12 -40.18
C GLN A 199 9.64 -38.21 -38.98
N ASP A 200 10.90 -38.23 -38.51
CA ASP A 200 11.37 -37.33 -37.45
C ASP A 200 11.31 -35.88 -37.97
N SER A 201 10.20 -35.21 -37.67
CA SER A 201 9.95 -33.81 -37.99
C SER A 201 9.39 -33.16 -36.73
N GLU A 202 9.80 -31.93 -36.44
CA GLU A 202 9.24 -31.12 -35.36
C GLU A 202 7.70 -31.04 -35.41
N LYS A 203 7.10 -31.15 -36.62
CA LYS A 203 5.64 -31.16 -36.81
C LYS A 203 4.93 -32.35 -36.15
N ASN A 204 5.66 -33.41 -35.81
CA ASN A 204 5.13 -34.61 -35.18
C ASN A 204 5.35 -34.64 -33.65
N VAL A 205 5.93 -33.58 -33.10
CA VAL A 205 6.09 -33.34 -31.67
C VAL A 205 5.16 -32.19 -31.28
N VAL A 206 4.50 -32.34 -30.16
CA VAL A 206 3.70 -31.26 -29.57
C VAL A 206 4.51 -30.70 -28.42
N ASP A 207 4.82 -29.40 -28.54
CA ASP A 207 5.56 -28.66 -27.55
C ASP A 207 4.67 -28.24 -26.37
N CYS A 208 5.28 -28.16 -25.18
CA CYS A 208 4.70 -27.53 -24.00
C CYS A 208 3.32 -28.07 -23.57
N ILE A 209 3.11 -29.39 -23.63
CA ILE A 209 1.91 -30.02 -23.07
C ILE A 209 2.01 -30.06 -21.55
N TYR A 210 0.93 -29.73 -20.85
CA TYR A 210 0.81 -29.93 -19.41
C TYR A 210 0.00 -31.17 -19.08
N LEU A 211 0.30 -31.80 -17.95
CA LEU A 211 -0.46 -32.95 -17.48
C LEU A 211 -1.41 -32.51 -16.39
N TYR A 212 -2.59 -33.09 -16.37
CA TYR A 212 -3.52 -32.77 -15.29
C TYR A 212 -4.34 -33.98 -14.84
N ARG A 213 -4.84 -33.85 -13.62
CA ARG A 213 -5.93 -34.66 -13.09
C ARG A 213 -7.05 -33.78 -12.58
N GLU A 214 -8.27 -34.30 -12.66
CA GLU A 214 -9.47 -33.60 -12.22
C GLU A 214 -10.33 -34.53 -11.35
N PHE A 215 -10.87 -33.98 -10.27
CA PHE A 215 -11.86 -34.62 -9.41
C PHE A 215 -12.81 -33.58 -8.81
N SER A 216 -13.99 -34.01 -8.38
CA SER A 216 -14.94 -33.15 -7.66
C SER A 216 -15.21 -33.70 -6.26
N SER A 217 -15.34 -32.79 -5.29
CA SER A 217 -15.62 -33.15 -3.90
C SER A 217 -16.35 -32.02 -3.15
N GLU A 218 -16.79 -32.32 -1.94
CA GLU A 218 -17.24 -31.31 -0.98
C GLU A 218 -16.03 -30.50 -0.47
N ALA A 219 -16.24 -29.21 -0.16
CA ALA A 219 -15.19 -28.36 0.39
C ALA A 219 -15.74 -27.29 1.35
N ILE A 220 -14.89 -26.82 2.25
CA ILE A 220 -15.11 -25.62 3.06
C ILE A 220 -14.06 -24.60 2.66
N ARG A 221 -14.49 -23.43 2.20
CA ARG A 221 -13.62 -22.31 1.91
C ARG A 221 -13.62 -21.35 3.11
N ILE A 222 -12.44 -21.05 3.65
CA ILE A 222 -12.26 -20.19 4.82
C ILE A 222 -11.49 -18.95 4.38
N LEU A 223 -12.11 -17.77 4.45
CA LEU A 223 -11.45 -16.48 4.26
C LEU A 223 -10.61 -16.17 5.50
N LEU A 224 -9.32 -15.93 5.29
CA LEU A 224 -8.44 -15.56 6.38
C LEU A 224 -8.23 -14.04 6.43
N PRO A 225 -8.09 -13.45 7.63
CA PRO A 225 -7.74 -12.05 7.82
C PRO A 225 -6.23 -11.85 7.60
N LEU A 226 -5.74 -12.26 6.43
CA LEU A 226 -4.34 -12.09 6.03
C LEU A 226 -4.19 -10.79 5.24
N THR A 227 -3.20 -9.98 5.65
CA THR A 227 -2.64 -8.94 4.80
C THR A 227 -1.56 -9.58 3.92
N THR A 228 -1.39 -9.09 2.70
CA THR A 228 -0.63 -9.78 1.64
C THR A 228 0.89 -9.74 1.83
N PHE A 229 1.43 -8.95 2.77
CA PHE A 229 2.88 -8.67 2.88
C PHE A 229 3.48 -8.83 4.29
N SER A 230 2.68 -9.05 5.34
CA SER A 230 3.18 -9.41 6.68
C SER A 230 3.28 -10.92 6.82
N GLY A 231 4.36 -11.52 6.30
CA GLY A 231 4.62 -12.96 6.36
C GLY A 231 3.35 -13.80 6.12
N PRO A 232 2.63 -13.59 4.99
CA PRO A 232 1.35 -14.26 4.73
C PRO A 232 1.50 -15.78 4.87
N GLU A 233 2.62 -16.33 4.43
CA GLU A 233 2.94 -17.76 4.56
C GLU A 233 3.09 -18.18 6.03
N LYS A 234 3.71 -17.36 6.89
CA LYS A 234 3.81 -17.67 8.33
C LYS A 234 2.44 -17.80 8.97
N LYS A 235 1.58 -16.79 8.80
CA LYS A 235 0.20 -16.79 9.33
C LYS A 235 -0.65 -17.91 8.70
N LEU A 236 -0.54 -18.10 7.40
CA LEU A 236 -1.26 -19.12 6.64
C LEU A 236 -0.89 -20.54 7.08
N HIS A 237 0.40 -20.87 7.12
CA HIS A 237 0.88 -22.19 7.53
C HIS A 237 0.62 -22.47 9.01
N SER A 238 0.79 -21.46 9.87
CA SER A 238 0.42 -21.55 11.28
C SER A 238 -1.08 -21.84 11.46
N PHE A 239 -1.95 -21.17 10.68
CA PHE A 239 -3.38 -21.43 10.69
C PHE A 239 -3.73 -22.83 10.17
N ILE A 240 -3.17 -23.25 9.02
CA ILE A 240 -3.41 -24.58 8.44
C ILE A 240 -3.01 -25.69 9.42
N ALA A 241 -1.83 -25.58 10.03
CA ALA A 241 -1.36 -26.55 11.01
C ALA A 241 -2.28 -26.61 12.25
N ALA A 242 -2.73 -25.46 12.73
CA ALA A 242 -3.67 -25.39 13.86
C ALA A 242 -5.06 -25.92 13.51
N LEU A 243 -5.56 -25.66 12.30
CA LEU A 243 -6.81 -26.22 11.78
C LEU A 243 -6.75 -27.75 11.74
N HIS A 244 -5.67 -28.33 11.21
CA HIS A 244 -5.49 -29.79 11.20
C HIS A 244 -5.41 -30.39 12.60
N LEU A 245 -4.73 -29.72 13.53
CA LEU A 245 -4.72 -30.11 14.95
C LEU A 245 -6.16 -30.14 15.51
N GLY A 246 -6.93 -29.07 15.30
CA GLY A 246 -8.32 -28.97 15.75
C GLY A 246 -9.21 -30.07 15.16
N LEU A 247 -9.09 -30.32 13.85
CA LEU A 247 -9.85 -31.37 13.16
C LEU A 247 -9.54 -32.76 13.73
N LYS A 248 -8.27 -33.04 14.00
CA LYS A 248 -7.88 -34.33 14.60
C LYS A 248 -8.47 -34.51 15.99
N LEU A 249 -8.44 -33.45 16.80
CA LEU A 249 -9.02 -33.47 18.15
C LEU A 249 -10.54 -33.63 18.11
N LYS A 250 -11.22 -32.97 17.16
CA LYS A 250 -12.68 -33.01 17.02
C LYS A 250 -13.20 -34.39 16.58
N PHE A 251 -12.56 -35.00 15.59
CA PHE A 251 -13.04 -36.25 14.99
C PHE A 251 -12.44 -37.51 15.62
N GLY A 252 -11.26 -37.44 16.24
CA GLY A 252 -10.61 -38.56 16.94
C GLY A 252 -10.19 -39.75 16.06
N GLY A 253 -10.65 -39.82 14.81
CA GLY A 253 -10.33 -40.86 13.83
C GLY A 253 -9.25 -40.43 12.82
N ASN A 254 -9.02 -41.27 11.81
CA ASN A 254 -8.10 -40.94 10.72
C ASN A 254 -8.73 -39.87 9.80
N ILE A 255 -8.11 -38.69 9.77
CA ILE A 255 -8.50 -37.55 8.93
C ILE A 255 -7.57 -37.33 7.72
N ASP A 256 -6.74 -38.30 7.35
CA ASP A 256 -5.76 -38.20 6.25
C ASP A 256 -6.40 -37.93 4.88
N HIS A 257 -7.71 -38.21 4.77
CA HIS A 257 -8.50 -37.92 3.59
C HIS A 257 -8.91 -36.45 3.47
N ILE A 258 -8.86 -35.67 4.56
CA ILE A 258 -9.16 -34.24 4.58
C ILE A 258 -7.87 -33.46 4.33
N ARG A 259 -7.84 -32.67 3.25
CA ARG A 259 -6.67 -31.89 2.85
C ARG A 259 -7.01 -30.42 2.67
N THR A 260 -5.97 -29.59 2.68
CA THR A 260 -6.09 -28.15 2.42
C THR A 260 -5.38 -27.77 1.13
N THR A 261 -5.92 -26.78 0.42
CA THR A 261 -5.22 -26.05 -0.63
C THR A 261 -5.47 -24.55 -0.46
N ILE A 262 -4.67 -23.74 -1.14
CA ILE A 262 -4.76 -22.29 -1.08
C ILE A 262 -5.52 -21.82 -2.31
N TYR A 263 -6.43 -20.87 -2.11
CA TYR A 263 -7.18 -20.23 -3.16
C TYR A 263 -7.17 -18.73 -2.91
N ASP A 264 -7.02 -17.92 -3.95
CA ASP A 264 -6.99 -16.47 -3.83
C ASP A 264 -7.80 -15.79 -4.92
N GLU A 265 -8.40 -14.66 -4.58
CA GLU A 265 -9.23 -13.85 -5.48
C GLU A 265 -8.77 -12.39 -5.45
N PRO A 266 -8.69 -11.72 -6.61
CA PRO A 266 -8.49 -10.28 -6.65
C PRO A 266 -9.69 -9.55 -6.07
N VAL A 267 -9.45 -8.40 -5.43
CA VAL A 267 -10.50 -7.44 -5.08
C VAL A 267 -10.56 -6.38 -6.17
N GLU A 268 -11.77 -6.12 -6.66
CA GLU A 268 -12.05 -5.14 -7.72
C GLU A 268 -11.44 -3.79 -7.37
N ASP A 269 -10.84 -3.12 -8.38
CA ASP A 269 -10.21 -1.81 -8.29
C ASP A 269 -9.12 -1.64 -7.21
N SER A 270 -8.49 -2.75 -6.78
CA SER A 270 -7.39 -2.73 -5.82
C SER A 270 -6.27 -3.72 -6.19
N GLY A 271 -5.06 -3.48 -5.68
CA GLY A 271 -3.97 -4.46 -5.72
C GLY A 271 -4.13 -5.61 -4.71
N TYR A 272 -5.18 -5.59 -3.89
CA TYR A 272 -5.39 -6.53 -2.80
C TYR A 272 -5.98 -7.85 -3.28
N ARG A 273 -5.55 -8.97 -2.67
CA ARG A 273 -6.06 -10.31 -2.95
C ARG A 273 -6.56 -10.97 -1.66
N LYS A 274 -7.82 -11.42 -1.68
CA LYS A 274 -8.37 -12.24 -0.60
C LYS A 274 -7.72 -13.61 -0.63
N LYS A 275 -7.14 -14.04 0.49
CA LYS A 275 -6.59 -15.39 0.64
C LYS A 275 -7.57 -16.30 1.38
N TYR A 276 -7.79 -17.48 0.81
CA TYR A 276 -8.65 -18.51 1.37
C TYR A 276 -7.88 -19.82 1.59
N VAL A 277 -8.23 -20.51 2.67
CA VAL A 277 -7.89 -21.92 2.85
C VAL A 277 -9.10 -22.75 2.42
N VAL A 278 -8.90 -23.62 1.44
CA VAL A 278 -9.92 -24.56 0.97
C VAL A 278 -9.63 -25.92 1.58
N LEU A 279 -10.48 -26.33 2.53
CA LEU A 279 -10.48 -27.66 3.13
C LEU A 279 -11.36 -28.57 2.27
N PHE A 280 -10.85 -29.69 1.78
CA PHE A 280 -11.59 -30.60 0.90
C PHE A 280 -11.33 -32.05 1.23
N ASP A 281 -12.26 -32.90 0.81
CA ASP A 281 -12.14 -34.34 0.96
C ASP A 281 -11.52 -34.96 -0.30
N THR A 282 -10.48 -35.78 -0.13
CA THR A 282 -9.81 -36.48 -1.22
C THR A 282 -10.61 -37.67 -1.77
N ILE A 283 -11.60 -38.17 -1.03
CA ILE A 283 -12.52 -39.20 -1.50
C ILE A 283 -13.55 -38.55 -2.45
N PRO A 284 -13.64 -39.00 -3.72
CA PRO A 284 -14.60 -38.44 -4.68
C PRO A 284 -16.04 -38.46 -4.15
N GLY A 285 -16.73 -37.33 -4.26
CA GLY A 285 -18.10 -37.15 -3.73
C GLY A 285 -18.18 -36.84 -2.23
N GLY A 286 -17.07 -36.94 -1.49
CA GLY A 286 -16.98 -36.61 -0.07
C GLY A 286 -17.43 -37.74 0.87
N THR A 287 -16.81 -37.80 2.05
CA THR A 287 -17.19 -38.71 3.15
C THR A 287 -18.35 -38.16 4.01
N GLY A 288 -18.73 -36.89 3.81
CA GLY A 288 -19.72 -36.17 4.61
C GLY A 288 -19.19 -35.53 5.89
N TYR A 289 -17.88 -35.65 6.21
CA TYR A 289 -17.26 -34.99 7.36
C TYR A 289 -17.40 -33.46 7.29
N LEU A 290 -17.13 -32.88 6.13
CA LEU A 290 -17.22 -31.43 5.92
C LEU A 290 -18.67 -30.96 6.00
N LYS A 291 -19.60 -31.72 5.42
CA LYS A 291 -21.04 -31.48 5.55
C LYS A 291 -21.50 -31.56 7.01
N GLN A 292 -20.98 -32.49 7.81
CA GLN A 292 -21.27 -32.58 9.25
C GLN A 292 -20.80 -31.34 9.98
N LEU A 293 -19.56 -30.89 9.72
CA LEU A 293 -18.97 -29.70 10.31
C LEU A 293 -19.77 -28.44 9.98
N MET A 294 -20.36 -28.36 8.79
CA MET A 294 -21.12 -27.21 8.31
C MET A 294 -22.62 -27.25 8.65
N ARG A 295 -23.11 -28.27 9.37
CA ARG A 295 -24.51 -28.30 9.86
C ARG A 295 -24.82 -27.17 10.84
N ASP A 296 -23.84 -26.77 11.64
CA ASP A 296 -23.92 -25.65 12.57
C ASP A 296 -22.56 -24.93 12.57
N ALA A 297 -22.58 -23.63 12.33
CA ALA A 297 -21.39 -22.78 12.32
C ALA A 297 -20.56 -22.91 13.61
N LYS A 298 -21.20 -23.21 14.74
CA LYS A 298 -20.53 -23.43 16.03
C LYS A 298 -19.55 -24.59 16.00
N GLN A 299 -19.74 -25.60 15.15
CA GLN A 299 -18.82 -26.74 15.08
C GLN A 299 -17.46 -26.36 14.48
N VAL A 300 -17.43 -25.45 13.49
CA VAL A 300 -16.18 -24.89 12.95
C VAL A 300 -15.46 -24.10 14.03
N LEU A 301 -16.19 -23.27 14.79
CA LEU A 301 -15.62 -22.53 15.92
C LEU A 301 -15.10 -23.47 17.01
N GLU A 302 -15.79 -24.57 17.31
CA GLU A 302 -15.34 -25.57 18.27
C GLU A 302 -14.01 -26.21 17.84
N VAL A 303 -13.83 -26.49 16.54
CA VAL A 303 -12.54 -26.95 16.00
C VAL A 303 -11.42 -25.95 16.31
N PHE A 304 -11.66 -24.64 16.14
CA PHE A 304 -10.71 -23.60 16.49
C PHE A 304 -10.46 -23.50 17.99
N GLU A 305 -11.49 -23.64 18.83
CA GLU A 305 -11.35 -23.63 20.30
C GLU A 305 -10.52 -24.82 20.78
N MET A 306 -10.76 -26.02 20.24
CA MET A 306 -9.97 -27.22 20.55
C MET A 306 -8.50 -27.04 20.16
N ALA A 307 -8.22 -26.49 18.97
CA ALA A 307 -6.86 -26.19 18.54
C ALA A 307 -6.18 -25.16 19.46
N LEU A 308 -6.87 -24.04 19.74
CA LEU A 308 -6.35 -22.96 20.59
C LEU A 308 -6.02 -23.46 22.00
N ASN A 309 -6.90 -24.25 22.60
CA ASN A 309 -6.70 -24.83 23.92
C ASN A 309 -5.48 -25.77 23.94
N ALA A 310 -5.35 -26.65 22.94
CA ALA A 310 -4.21 -27.56 22.84
C ALA A 310 -2.87 -26.83 22.64
N LEU A 311 -2.86 -25.73 21.88
CA LEU A 311 -1.69 -24.88 21.70
C LEU A 311 -1.31 -24.15 22.99
N LYS A 312 -2.29 -23.54 23.69
CA LYS A 312 -2.08 -22.83 24.96
C LYS A 312 -1.66 -23.75 26.11
N SER A 313 -2.13 -24.99 26.13
CA SER A 313 -1.79 -25.97 27.18
C SER A 313 -0.51 -26.76 26.90
N CYS A 314 0.15 -26.56 25.75
CA CYS A 314 1.30 -27.37 25.37
C CYS A 314 2.50 -27.13 26.29
N SER A 315 3.21 -28.20 26.67
CA SER A 315 4.39 -28.10 27.53
C SER A 315 5.55 -27.32 26.90
N CYS A 316 5.60 -27.18 25.57
CA CYS A 316 6.63 -26.38 24.90
C CYS A 316 6.48 -24.88 25.17
N ASN A 317 5.37 -24.42 25.76
CA ASN A 317 5.16 -23.02 26.13
C ASN A 317 6.05 -22.59 27.31
N LYS A 318 6.61 -23.55 28.05
CA LYS A 318 7.53 -23.29 29.16
C LYS A 318 8.95 -22.92 28.72
N ASP A 319 9.26 -23.07 27.44
CA ASP A 319 10.58 -22.85 26.87
C ASP A 319 10.52 -21.66 25.90
N PRO A 320 11.07 -20.49 26.27
CA PRO A 320 11.06 -19.29 25.42
C PRO A 320 11.78 -19.46 24.07
N SER A 321 12.63 -20.47 23.92
CA SER A 321 13.33 -20.77 22.66
C SER A 321 12.47 -21.56 21.66
N LYS A 322 11.26 -21.99 22.05
CA LYS A 322 10.39 -22.85 21.24
C LYS A 322 9.09 -22.16 20.85
N ASP A 323 8.84 -22.12 19.55
CA ASP A 323 7.62 -21.61 18.92
C ASP A 323 6.77 -22.75 18.30
N GLY A 324 6.78 -23.92 18.94
CA GLY A 324 6.05 -25.11 18.48
C GLY A 324 6.80 -26.41 18.78
N CYS A 325 6.10 -27.53 18.66
CA CYS A 325 6.68 -28.87 18.71
C CYS A 325 5.80 -29.90 17.98
N TYR A 326 6.31 -31.11 17.77
CA TYR A 326 5.56 -32.19 17.12
C TYR A 326 4.33 -32.68 17.91
N ARG A 327 4.22 -32.35 19.20
CA ARG A 327 3.03 -32.71 20.00
C ARG A 327 1.86 -31.76 19.77
N CYS A 328 2.13 -30.51 19.36
CA CYS A 328 1.09 -29.52 19.10
C CYS A 328 0.97 -29.20 17.62
N LEU A 329 1.98 -28.58 17.01
CA LEU A 329 1.85 -27.93 15.71
C LEU A 329 2.65 -28.61 14.59
N PHE A 330 3.90 -29.00 14.86
CA PHE A 330 4.82 -29.47 13.80
C PHE A 330 4.49 -30.84 13.21
N ALA A 331 3.58 -31.61 13.82
CA ALA A 331 3.06 -32.84 13.19
C ALA A 331 2.18 -32.56 11.97
N TYR A 332 1.66 -31.34 11.84
CA TYR A 332 0.74 -30.93 10.78
C TYR A 332 1.37 -29.95 9.78
N ARG A 333 2.70 -29.80 9.83
CA ARG A 333 3.46 -28.95 8.89
C ARG A 333 3.69 -29.70 7.57
N THR A 334 3.67 -28.98 6.46
CA THR A 334 4.18 -29.46 5.17
C THR A 334 5.71 -29.43 5.19
N SER A 335 6.36 -30.46 4.64
CA SER A 335 7.81 -30.66 4.71
C SER A 335 8.66 -29.54 4.09
N TYR A 336 8.09 -28.77 3.15
CA TYR A 336 8.79 -27.71 2.43
C TYR A 336 8.88 -26.37 3.18
N ASN A 337 8.04 -26.12 4.20
CA ASN A 337 7.86 -24.78 4.79
C ASN A 337 8.22 -24.75 6.28
N MET A 338 9.36 -25.37 6.65
CA MET A 338 9.74 -25.59 8.06
C MET A 338 9.93 -24.31 8.87
N GLU A 339 10.39 -23.22 8.25
CA GLU A 339 10.72 -21.95 8.94
C GLU A 339 9.49 -21.08 9.21
N GLU A 340 8.35 -21.39 8.58
CA GLU A 340 7.18 -20.51 8.54
C GLU A 340 6.02 -20.97 9.45
N THR A 341 6.16 -22.07 10.19
CA THR A 341 5.10 -22.53 11.09
C THR A 341 5.36 -22.08 12.54
N SER A 342 4.44 -21.32 13.14
CA SER A 342 4.57 -20.71 14.47
C SER A 342 3.35 -20.96 15.35
N ARG A 343 3.60 -21.44 16.57
CA ARG A 343 2.57 -21.64 17.58
C ARG A 343 2.01 -20.31 18.03
N ASP A 344 2.86 -19.33 18.28
CA ASP A 344 2.43 -18.05 18.85
C ASP A 344 1.58 -17.27 17.84
N THR A 345 1.96 -17.30 16.55
CA THR A 345 1.14 -16.76 15.46
C THR A 345 -0.20 -17.51 15.30
N ALA A 346 -0.21 -18.84 15.42
CA ALA A 346 -1.46 -19.60 15.39
C ALA A 346 -2.39 -19.24 16.57
N ILE A 347 -1.83 -19.08 17.77
CA ILE A 347 -2.58 -18.67 18.97
C ILE A 347 -3.19 -17.28 18.78
N GLU A 348 -2.42 -16.33 18.24
CA GLU A 348 -2.85 -14.97 17.96
C GLU A 348 -4.05 -14.95 17.00
N LEU A 349 -3.92 -15.62 15.84
CA LEU A 349 -4.98 -15.68 14.83
C LEU A 349 -6.25 -16.34 15.36
N LEU A 350 -6.14 -17.51 15.98
CA LEU A 350 -7.30 -18.22 16.52
C LEU A 350 -7.96 -17.44 17.66
N SER A 351 -7.19 -16.79 18.53
CA SER A 351 -7.74 -15.97 19.61
C SER A 351 -8.53 -14.79 19.04
N SER A 352 -7.98 -14.08 18.05
CA SER A 352 -8.66 -12.95 17.39
C SER A 352 -9.99 -13.36 16.76
N ILE A 353 -10.02 -14.50 16.05
CA ILE A 353 -11.25 -15.04 15.45
C ILE A 353 -12.28 -15.41 16.54
N LEU A 354 -11.84 -16.08 17.60
CA LEU A 354 -12.72 -16.57 18.65
C LEU A 354 -13.25 -15.48 19.58
N GLU A 355 -12.54 -14.37 19.75
CA GLU A 355 -13.02 -13.17 20.46
C GLU A 355 -14.26 -12.58 19.77
N HIS A 356 -14.33 -12.69 18.44
CA HIS A 356 -15.41 -12.18 17.61
C HIS A 356 -16.50 -13.23 17.31
N LYS A 357 -16.45 -14.42 17.93
CA LYS A 357 -17.37 -15.53 17.62
C LYS A 357 -18.85 -15.21 17.77
N ASN A 358 -19.20 -14.27 18.64
CA ASN A 358 -20.59 -13.86 18.88
C ASN A 358 -21.14 -12.91 17.78
N GLN A 359 -20.28 -12.39 16.91
CA GLN A 359 -20.63 -11.55 15.77
C GLN A 359 -20.75 -12.36 14.46
N LEU A 360 -20.74 -13.69 14.56
CA LEU A 360 -20.86 -14.56 13.39
C LEU A 360 -22.29 -14.54 12.85
N VAL A 361 -22.45 -14.05 11.62
CA VAL A 361 -23.74 -13.94 10.93
C VAL A 361 -23.74 -14.78 9.65
N LYS A 362 -24.93 -15.21 9.22
CA LYS A 362 -25.10 -15.92 7.95
C LYS A 362 -24.98 -14.94 6.78
N THR A 363 -24.36 -15.37 5.68
CA THR A 363 -24.24 -14.62 4.42
C THR A 363 -24.50 -15.56 3.25
N ASP A 364 -24.65 -15.02 2.04
CA ASP A 364 -24.80 -15.82 0.81
C ASP A 364 -23.45 -16.27 0.25
N THR A 365 -22.41 -15.44 0.41
CA THR A 365 -21.05 -15.73 -0.06
C THR A 365 -20.00 -14.95 0.72
N LEU A 366 -18.76 -15.44 0.75
CA LEU A 366 -17.61 -14.69 1.24
C LEU A 366 -17.09 -13.61 0.26
N LYS A 367 -17.49 -13.67 -1.02
CA LYS A 367 -17.06 -12.67 -2.03
C LYS A 367 -17.50 -11.26 -1.63
N SER A 368 -18.62 -11.10 -0.93
CA SER A 368 -19.17 -9.82 -0.47
C SER A 368 -18.48 -9.24 0.77
N ILE A 369 -17.63 -9.99 1.47
CA ILE A 369 -16.93 -9.47 2.65
C ILE A 369 -16.01 -8.35 2.19
N LYS A 370 -16.25 -7.13 2.69
CA LYS A 370 -15.34 -6.02 2.48
C LYS A 370 -14.08 -6.29 3.30
N VAL A 371 -12.94 -6.44 2.64
CA VAL A 371 -11.67 -6.26 3.32
C VAL A 371 -11.48 -4.76 3.43
N ASN A 372 -11.07 -4.27 4.59
CA ASN A 372 -11.04 -2.85 4.93
C ASN A 372 -10.41 -2.02 3.79
N VAL A 373 -11.25 -1.44 2.93
CA VAL A 373 -10.91 -0.71 1.69
C VAL A 373 -10.41 0.72 2.02
N LEU A 374 -10.13 0.99 3.30
CA LEU A 374 -9.68 2.30 3.76
C LEU A 374 -8.26 2.63 3.33
N PHE A 375 -7.50 1.61 2.98
CA PHE A 375 -6.09 1.74 2.68
C PHE A 375 -5.84 1.21 1.26
N ASP A 376 -5.12 1.98 0.46
CA ASP A 376 -4.71 1.57 -0.88
C ASP A 376 -3.50 0.61 -0.80
N SER A 377 -2.75 0.66 0.31
CA SER A 377 -1.58 -0.17 0.56
C SER A 377 -1.55 -0.83 1.95
N GLU A 378 -0.77 -1.92 2.09
CA GLU A 378 -0.52 -2.52 3.40
C GLU A 378 0.29 -1.59 4.33
N LEU A 379 1.16 -0.77 3.76
CA LEU A 379 2.01 0.12 4.53
C LEU A 379 1.16 1.13 5.31
N GLU A 380 0.09 1.63 4.72
CA GLU A 380 -0.91 2.48 5.36
C GLU A 380 -1.62 1.79 6.54
N ALA A 381 -2.04 0.53 6.37
CA ALA A 381 -2.65 -0.23 7.44
C ALA A 381 -1.67 -0.46 8.61
N ARG A 382 -0.40 -0.75 8.29
CA ARG A 382 0.67 -0.91 9.28
C ARG A 382 1.06 0.40 9.94
N PHE A 383 0.97 1.53 9.25
CA PHE A 383 1.17 2.85 9.84
C PHE A 383 0.14 3.10 10.96
N ILE A 384 -1.15 2.89 10.68
CA ILE A 384 -2.21 3.03 11.70
C ILE A 384 -2.00 2.08 12.88
N GLU A 385 -1.60 0.84 12.61
CA GLU A 385 -1.31 -0.12 13.68
C GLU A 385 -0.03 0.24 14.46
N ALA A 386 0.98 0.85 13.83
CA ALA A 386 2.17 1.36 14.51
C ALA A 386 1.78 2.50 15.47
N LEU A 387 0.91 3.42 15.06
CA LEU A 387 0.34 4.46 15.93
C LEU A 387 -0.37 3.84 17.15
N ARG A 388 -1.12 2.74 16.98
CA ARG A 388 -1.75 2.03 18.11
C ARG A 388 -0.74 1.38 19.05
N ARG A 389 0.39 0.89 18.54
CA ARG A 389 1.42 0.17 19.32
C ARG A 389 2.32 1.08 20.14
N MET A 390 2.45 2.35 19.75
CA MET A 390 3.14 3.40 20.52
C MET A 390 2.54 3.67 21.92
N ARG A 391 1.52 2.90 22.33
CA ARG A 391 0.91 2.90 23.67
C ARG A 391 1.82 2.40 24.81
N ARG A 392 3.02 1.88 24.55
CA ARG A 392 3.94 1.44 25.61
C ARG A 392 5.14 2.38 25.73
N GLU A 393 5.43 2.73 27.00
CA GLU A 393 6.59 3.47 27.53
C GLU A 393 6.44 4.93 28.00
N ASN A 394 5.30 5.64 27.84
CA ASN A 394 4.85 6.75 28.72
C ASN A 394 3.63 7.52 28.15
N LYS A 395 2.43 6.94 28.35
CA LYS A 395 1.06 7.54 28.34
C LYS A 395 0.55 8.36 27.12
N ASP A 396 -0.72 8.05 26.80
CA ASP A 396 -1.80 8.83 26.17
C ASP A 396 -1.83 9.01 24.64
N ILE A 397 -1.58 7.95 23.86
CA ILE A 397 -2.13 7.86 22.49
C ILE A 397 -3.38 6.97 22.48
N THR A 398 -4.55 7.58 22.33
CA THR A 398 -5.81 6.87 22.09
C THR A 398 -6.17 7.00 20.62
N LEU A 399 -6.57 5.89 20.00
CA LEU A 399 -6.99 5.86 18.61
C LEU A 399 -8.30 5.07 18.55
N SER A 400 -9.35 5.70 18.04
CA SER A 400 -10.67 5.11 17.81
C SER A 400 -11.06 5.30 16.35
N LYS A 401 -11.89 4.39 15.81
CA LYS A 401 -12.50 4.58 14.50
C LYS A 401 -13.60 5.63 14.60
N GLU A 402 -13.68 6.51 13.61
CA GLU A 402 -14.72 7.54 13.54
C GLU A 402 -15.06 7.83 12.07
N LEU A 403 -16.18 8.50 11.81
CA LEU A 403 -16.53 8.97 10.47
C LEU A 403 -15.92 10.38 10.29
N VAL A 404 -15.06 10.56 9.30
CA VAL A 404 -14.38 11.83 8.98
C VAL A 404 -14.78 12.21 7.56
N ASN A 405 -15.38 13.39 7.38
CA ASN A 405 -15.82 13.89 6.07
C ASN A 405 -16.67 12.90 5.25
N GLY A 406 -17.58 12.17 5.91
CA GLY A 406 -18.47 11.21 5.25
C GLY A 406 -17.82 9.85 4.93
N LYS A 407 -16.53 9.66 5.23
CA LYS A 407 -15.78 8.42 5.00
C LYS A 407 -15.31 7.82 6.34
N PRO A 408 -15.06 6.50 6.42
CA PRO A 408 -14.46 5.97 7.64
C PRO A 408 -13.02 6.50 7.79
N GLY A 409 -12.65 6.83 9.02
CA GLY A 409 -11.34 7.37 9.39
C GLY A 409 -11.04 7.06 10.86
N TYR A 410 -10.17 7.85 11.46
CA TYR A 410 -9.79 7.67 12.86
C TYR A 410 -9.83 8.98 13.64
N PHE A 411 -10.14 8.88 14.92
CA PHE A 411 -9.92 9.95 15.87
C PHE A 411 -8.78 9.56 16.79
N MET A 412 -7.78 10.44 16.86
CA MET A 412 -6.59 10.27 17.65
C MET A 412 -6.53 11.33 18.74
N ARG A 413 -6.15 10.93 19.94
CA ARG A 413 -5.78 11.83 21.02
C ARG A 413 -4.35 11.53 21.44
N ILE A 414 -3.51 12.55 21.49
CA ILE A 414 -2.11 12.45 21.86
C ILE A 414 -1.75 13.59 22.81
N GLY A 415 -1.44 13.26 24.07
CA GLY A 415 -1.25 14.26 25.12
C GLY A 415 -2.50 15.15 25.27
N ASN A 416 -2.33 16.47 25.05
CA ASN A 416 -3.42 17.45 25.09
C ASN A 416 -4.03 17.76 23.72
N ARG A 417 -3.58 17.09 22.65
CA ARG A 417 -4.03 17.32 21.27
C ARG A 417 -4.99 16.22 20.81
N ALA A 418 -5.81 16.57 19.83
CA ALA A 418 -6.75 15.67 19.19
C ALA A 418 -6.77 15.91 17.69
N TYR A 419 -6.82 14.84 16.91
CA TYR A 419 -6.77 14.87 15.45
C TYR A 419 -7.81 13.91 14.86
N TYR A 420 -8.50 14.37 13.82
CA TYR A 420 -9.16 13.49 12.86
C TYR A 420 -8.14 13.06 11.82
N ILE A 421 -8.04 11.76 11.57
CA ILE A 421 -7.17 11.16 10.56
C ILE A 421 -8.08 10.71 9.43
N GLU A 422 -8.02 11.43 8.31
CA GLU A 422 -8.73 11.08 7.09
C GLU A 422 -7.79 10.30 6.16
N PRO A 423 -8.12 9.06 5.76
CA PRO A 423 -7.36 8.32 4.78
C PRO A 423 -7.67 8.78 3.35
N GLN A 424 -6.69 8.65 2.46
CA GLN A 424 -6.86 8.76 1.00
C GLN A 424 -7.45 10.10 0.55
N VAL A 425 -6.78 11.20 0.93
CA VAL A 425 -7.23 12.58 0.70
C VAL A 425 -6.61 13.13 -0.58
N THR A 426 -7.46 13.55 -1.52
CA THR A 426 -7.02 14.29 -2.71
C THR A 426 -6.76 15.74 -2.34
N LEU A 427 -5.57 16.22 -2.63
CA LEU A 427 -5.13 17.60 -2.48
C LEU A 427 -4.87 18.18 -3.87
N ASP A 428 -5.75 19.06 -4.32
CA ASP A 428 -5.68 19.70 -5.64
C ASP A 428 -5.91 21.22 -5.55
N ALA A 429 -6.17 21.87 -6.68
CA ALA A 429 -6.32 23.31 -6.76
C ALA A 429 -7.44 23.85 -5.85
N ASN A 430 -8.49 23.06 -5.57
CA ASN A 430 -9.56 23.44 -4.64
C ASN A 430 -9.02 23.57 -3.21
N GLU A 431 -8.04 22.74 -2.86
CA GLU A 431 -7.33 22.78 -1.58
C GLU A 431 -6.18 23.80 -1.57
N GLY A 432 -5.94 24.51 -2.69
CA GLY A 432 -4.79 25.41 -2.87
C GLY A 432 -3.48 24.70 -3.18
N VAL A 433 -3.53 23.42 -3.59
CA VAL A 433 -2.37 22.62 -3.99
C VAL A 433 -2.35 22.52 -5.51
N ASN A 434 -1.34 23.11 -6.13
CA ASN A 434 -1.25 23.28 -7.58
C ASN A 434 -0.74 22.05 -8.35
N VAL A 435 -0.04 21.13 -7.66
CA VAL A 435 0.31 19.82 -8.22
C VAL A 435 -0.58 18.78 -7.54
N PRO A 436 -1.60 18.25 -8.22
CA PRO A 436 -2.53 17.31 -7.62
C PRO A 436 -1.80 16.12 -7.00
N SER A 437 -2.14 15.84 -5.75
CA SER A 437 -1.57 14.76 -4.96
C SER A 437 -2.67 14.03 -4.21
N LYS A 438 -2.40 12.78 -3.86
CA LYS A 438 -3.26 11.99 -2.98
C LYS A 438 -2.41 11.65 -1.75
N ALA A 439 -2.72 12.27 -0.62
CA ALA A 439 -2.08 11.95 0.64
C ALA A 439 -2.69 10.67 1.21
N ASP A 440 -1.85 9.79 1.72
CA ASP A 440 -2.31 8.54 2.34
C ASP A 440 -3.15 8.83 3.59
N PHE A 441 -2.72 9.84 4.36
CA PHE A 441 -3.46 10.35 5.51
C PHE A 441 -3.37 11.87 5.60
N VAL A 442 -4.43 12.51 6.06
CA VAL A 442 -4.37 13.90 6.54
C VAL A 442 -4.81 13.94 8.00
N PHE A 443 -3.93 14.46 8.85
CA PHE A 443 -4.18 14.68 10.27
C PHE A 443 -4.73 16.09 10.44
N GLN A 444 -6.05 16.19 10.56
CA GLN A 444 -6.79 17.41 10.80
C GLN A 444 -6.91 17.68 12.31
N PRO A 445 -6.42 18.81 12.84
CA PRO A 445 -6.63 19.16 14.24
C PRO A 445 -8.14 19.23 14.55
N ALA A 446 -8.58 18.56 15.62
CA ALA A 446 -10.00 18.51 15.97
C ALA A 446 -10.56 19.85 16.48
N ARG A 447 -9.68 20.84 16.74
CA ARG A 447 -10.04 22.19 17.20
C ARG A 447 -9.39 23.23 16.28
N THR A 448 -10.19 23.88 15.45
CA THR A 448 -9.75 24.85 14.44
C THR A 448 -9.13 26.13 15.05
N GLN A 449 -9.44 26.45 16.31
CA GLN A 449 -8.96 27.67 16.99
C GLN A 449 -7.47 27.64 17.39
N GLU A 450 -6.75 26.53 17.19
CA GLU A 450 -5.36 26.39 17.66
C GLU A 450 -4.30 26.88 16.65
N GLY A 451 -4.68 27.31 15.44
CA GLY A 451 -3.75 27.81 14.43
C GLY A 451 -2.74 26.76 13.92
N ILE A 452 -3.01 25.48 14.17
CA ILE A 452 -2.18 24.35 13.76
C ILE A 452 -2.57 23.94 12.34
N LYS A 453 -1.59 23.84 11.44
CA LYS A 453 -1.81 23.36 10.07
C LYS A 453 -2.09 21.85 10.06
N PRO A 454 -2.99 21.35 9.21
CA PRO A 454 -3.14 19.92 8.99
C PRO A 454 -1.85 19.30 8.43
N ILE A 455 -1.64 18.01 8.69
CA ILE A 455 -0.42 17.30 8.30
C ILE A 455 -0.78 16.23 7.28
N ALA A 456 -0.29 16.36 6.05
CA ALA A 456 -0.39 15.36 5.00
C ALA A 456 0.74 14.32 5.17
N VAL A 457 0.39 13.08 5.49
CA VAL A 457 1.34 11.99 5.69
C VAL A 457 1.36 11.11 4.45
N PHE A 458 2.56 10.80 3.97
CA PHE A 458 2.83 9.88 2.89
C PHE A 458 3.59 8.67 3.43
N THR A 459 3.17 7.49 3.02
CA THR A 459 3.69 6.20 3.43
C THR A 459 4.18 5.44 2.20
N ASP A 460 5.46 5.59 1.88
CA ASP A 460 6.00 5.17 0.58
C ASP A 460 6.79 3.85 0.68
N GLY A 461 6.48 2.91 -0.22
CA GLY A 461 7.29 1.73 -0.46
C GLY A 461 8.30 1.95 -1.59
N TYR A 462 9.60 1.73 -1.33
CA TYR A 462 10.66 1.97 -2.33
C TYR A 462 10.38 1.30 -3.68
N MET A 463 9.92 0.05 -3.68
CA MET A 463 9.60 -0.71 -4.90
C MET A 463 8.57 -0.03 -5.80
N TYR A 464 7.64 0.75 -5.24
CA TYR A 464 6.57 1.41 -5.98
C TYR A 464 6.90 2.88 -6.33
N HIS A 465 7.75 3.52 -5.53
CA HIS A 465 8.06 4.95 -5.65
C HIS A 465 9.38 5.24 -6.35
N LYS A 466 10.30 4.27 -6.47
CA LYS A 466 11.64 4.46 -7.06
C LYS A 466 11.62 5.07 -8.47
N ASP A 467 10.58 4.79 -9.26
CA ASP A 467 10.47 5.25 -10.65
C ASP A 467 9.78 6.62 -10.79
N ARG A 468 9.25 7.18 -9.70
CA ARG A 468 8.48 8.43 -9.68
C ARG A 468 8.90 9.42 -8.59
N ILE A 469 10.11 9.28 -8.03
CA ILE A 469 10.63 10.13 -6.93
C ILE A 469 10.53 11.63 -7.26
N GLY A 470 10.83 12.04 -8.49
CA GLY A 470 10.73 13.43 -8.91
C GLY A 470 9.30 14.01 -8.87
N GLN A 471 8.32 13.24 -9.37
CA GLN A 471 6.91 13.63 -9.32
C GLN A 471 6.40 13.69 -7.88
N ASP A 472 6.78 12.70 -7.08
CA ASP A 472 6.45 12.59 -5.66
C ASP A 472 7.00 13.78 -4.87
N MET A 473 8.21 14.23 -5.18
CA MET A 473 8.81 15.40 -4.56
C MET A 473 8.09 16.69 -4.98
N ALA A 474 7.74 16.84 -6.27
CA ALA A 474 6.96 17.99 -6.74
C ALA A 474 5.61 18.10 -6.01
N GLN A 475 4.90 16.98 -5.84
CA GLN A 475 3.65 16.92 -5.09
C GLN A 475 3.82 17.37 -3.63
N ARG A 476 4.84 16.88 -2.93
CA ARG A 476 5.12 17.26 -1.53
C ARG A 476 5.49 18.73 -1.41
N MET A 477 6.31 19.24 -2.33
CA MET A 477 6.65 20.66 -2.39
C MET A 477 5.42 21.54 -2.62
N ALA A 478 4.54 21.18 -3.56
CA ALA A 478 3.30 21.89 -3.80
C ALA A 478 2.43 22.02 -2.53
N ILE A 479 2.33 20.93 -1.76
CA ILE A 479 1.57 20.90 -0.51
C ILE A 479 2.18 21.85 0.53
N VAL A 480 3.50 21.82 0.74
CA VAL A 480 4.17 22.71 1.70
C VAL A 480 4.09 24.19 1.25
N HIS A 481 4.34 24.45 -0.03
CA HIS A 481 4.31 25.81 -0.60
C HIS A 481 2.90 26.42 -0.66
N SER A 482 1.84 25.60 -0.55
CA SER A 482 0.47 26.11 -0.33
C SER A 482 0.31 26.87 0.99
N LYS A 483 1.26 26.71 1.93
CA LYS A 483 1.27 27.23 3.31
C LYS A 483 0.09 26.77 4.18
N LYS A 484 -0.77 25.89 3.66
CA LYS A 484 -1.93 25.34 4.37
C LYS A 484 -1.62 24.06 5.12
N TYR A 485 -0.60 23.31 4.68
CA TYR A 485 -0.31 21.97 5.17
C TYR A 485 1.16 21.82 5.54
N HIS A 486 1.44 20.97 6.53
CA HIS A 486 2.75 20.32 6.66
C HIS A 486 2.72 18.96 5.97
N ILE A 487 3.89 18.42 5.62
CA ILE A 487 4.02 17.07 5.09
C ILE A 487 4.80 16.18 6.06
N TRP A 488 4.60 14.87 5.97
CA TRP A 488 5.49 13.91 6.62
C TRP A 488 5.63 12.65 5.75
N SER A 489 6.83 12.40 5.26
CA SER A 489 7.12 11.18 4.49
C SER A 489 7.69 10.09 5.42
N LEU A 490 7.10 8.91 5.37
CA LEU A 490 7.52 7.73 6.11
C LEU A 490 7.70 6.58 5.14
N THR A 491 8.80 5.84 5.22
CA THR A 491 9.01 4.70 4.33
C THR A 491 8.58 3.39 4.99
N TRP A 492 8.57 2.30 4.22
CA TRP A 492 8.34 0.96 4.78
C TRP A 492 9.23 0.67 5.99
N LYS A 493 10.50 1.07 5.91
CA LYS A 493 11.48 0.83 6.96
C LYS A 493 11.19 1.64 8.22
N ASP A 494 10.70 2.88 8.09
CA ASP A 494 10.27 3.70 9.24
C ASP A 494 9.12 3.04 10.01
N VAL A 495 8.10 2.56 9.28
CA VAL A 495 6.94 1.92 9.89
C VAL A 495 7.31 0.56 10.48
N GLU A 496 8.08 -0.27 9.76
CA GLU A 496 8.51 -1.59 10.23
C GLU A 496 9.41 -1.51 11.48
N ASN A 497 10.24 -0.47 11.59
CA ASN A 497 11.10 -0.27 12.75
C ASN A 497 10.31 -0.12 14.08
N CYS A 498 9.03 0.27 14.01
CA CYS A 498 8.12 0.30 15.17
C CYS A 498 7.69 -1.11 15.65
N TYR A 499 7.84 -2.12 14.80
CA TYR A 499 7.50 -3.53 15.09
C TYR A 499 8.74 -4.32 15.47
N HIS A 500 9.79 -4.16 14.67
CA HIS A 500 11.04 -4.90 14.77
C HIS A 500 12.21 -3.92 14.53
N PRO A 501 13.09 -3.70 15.52
CA PRO A 501 14.25 -2.83 15.34
C PRO A 501 15.09 -3.27 14.13
N GLN A 502 15.30 -2.36 13.17
CA GLN A 502 15.96 -2.67 11.89
C GLN A 502 17.44 -2.28 11.82
N GLY A 503 17.96 -1.60 12.83
CA GLY A 503 19.29 -0.99 12.76
C GLY A 503 19.31 0.23 11.84
N SER A 504 20.41 0.45 11.12
CA SER A 504 20.59 1.63 10.25
C SER A 504 19.97 1.40 8.87
N TYR A 505 18.74 1.87 8.65
CA TYR A 505 18.01 1.74 7.38
C TYR A 505 17.93 3.03 6.56
N TYR A 506 18.50 4.13 7.06
CA TYR A 506 18.59 5.42 6.37
C TYR A 506 20.02 5.98 6.49
N ARG A 507 20.43 6.78 5.51
CA ARG A 507 21.64 7.61 5.60
C ARG A 507 21.35 8.84 6.45
N ASP A 508 22.11 9.05 7.52
CA ASP A 508 21.86 10.14 8.47
C ASP A 508 22.50 11.47 8.03
N TYR A 509 21.82 12.20 7.14
CA TYR A 509 22.32 13.48 6.60
C TYR A 509 22.19 14.67 7.55
N ILE A 510 21.43 14.54 8.64
CA ILE A 510 21.27 15.60 9.66
C ILE A 510 22.22 15.43 10.85
N SER A 511 23.04 14.38 10.86
CA SER A 511 23.99 14.17 11.95
C SER A 511 24.91 15.39 12.08
N PRO A 512 24.99 16.03 13.27
CA PRO A 512 25.86 17.18 13.45
C PRO A 512 27.32 16.83 13.17
N SER A 513 27.76 15.64 13.56
CA SER A 513 29.15 15.16 13.39
C SER A 513 29.62 15.11 11.92
N GLY A 514 28.69 14.95 10.97
CA GLY A 514 29.00 14.93 9.55
C GLY A 514 28.94 16.31 8.87
N SER A 515 28.69 17.39 9.63
CA SER A 515 28.47 18.73 9.06
C SER A 515 29.70 19.64 9.24
N PRO A 516 30.02 20.54 8.28
CA PRO A 516 31.21 21.40 8.35
C PRO A 516 31.36 22.19 9.65
N ASN A 517 30.25 22.72 10.17
CA ASN A 517 30.17 23.48 11.41
C ASN A 517 29.44 22.71 12.53
N GLY A 518 29.48 21.37 12.49
CA GLY A 518 28.80 20.48 13.43
C GLY A 518 29.15 20.69 14.91
N SER A 519 30.39 21.10 15.20
CA SER A 519 30.84 21.41 16.57
C SER A 519 30.06 22.56 17.22
N ASN A 520 29.47 23.45 16.42
CA ASN A 520 28.65 24.56 16.92
C ASN A 520 27.21 24.17 17.22
N PHE A 521 26.78 22.93 16.91
CA PHE A 521 25.39 22.50 17.05
C PHE A 521 24.82 22.75 18.45
N SER A 522 25.53 22.32 19.50
CA SER A 522 25.08 22.54 20.88
C SER A 522 24.98 24.03 21.24
N VAL A 523 25.97 24.83 20.82
CA VAL A 523 26.00 26.27 21.10
C VAL A 523 24.85 27.00 20.39
N LEU A 524 24.53 26.60 19.16
CA LEU A 524 23.42 27.16 18.40
C LEU A 524 22.07 26.77 19.02
N LEU A 525 21.89 25.52 19.46
CA LEU A 525 20.68 25.11 20.17
C LEU A 525 20.48 25.94 21.45
N ASP A 526 21.52 26.11 22.25
CA ASP A 526 21.47 26.92 23.47
C ASP A 526 21.15 28.40 23.16
N GLY A 527 21.75 28.94 22.09
CA GLY A 527 21.53 30.31 21.65
C GLY A 527 20.10 30.61 21.16
N PHE A 528 19.40 29.60 20.62
CA PHE A 528 18.01 29.73 20.17
C PHE A 528 16.99 29.13 21.15
N GLY A 529 17.42 28.64 22.33
CA GLY A 529 16.53 28.07 23.34
C GLY A 529 15.91 26.71 22.96
N LEU A 530 16.64 25.88 22.22
CA LEU A 530 16.19 24.59 21.68
C LEU A 530 16.70 23.38 22.49
N ASP A 531 16.80 23.51 23.81
CA ASP A 531 17.32 22.46 24.70
C ASP A 531 16.63 21.09 24.51
N GLN A 532 15.31 21.11 24.28
CA GLN A 532 14.51 19.90 24.06
C GLN A 532 14.84 19.17 22.74
N PHE A 533 15.42 19.86 21.75
CA PHE A 533 15.78 19.29 20.46
C PHE A 533 17.17 18.63 20.43
N ARG A 534 17.92 18.69 21.54
CA ARG A 534 19.32 18.23 21.61
C ARG A 534 19.52 16.78 21.17
N LYS A 535 18.52 15.91 21.39
CA LYS A 535 18.57 14.49 21.02
C LYS A 535 17.68 14.11 19.84
N ILE A 536 16.87 15.03 19.30
CA ILE A 536 15.90 14.72 18.24
C ILE A 536 16.60 14.16 16.99
N HIS A 537 17.81 14.63 16.64
CA HIS A 537 18.56 14.10 15.49
C HIS A 537 18.93 12.60 15.60
N LEU A 538 18.90 12.01 16.79
CA LEU A 538 19.16 10.58 17.03
C LEU A 538 17.94 9.69 16.74
N GLU A 539 16.77 10.29 16.64
CA GLU A 539 15.50 9.61 16.44
C GLU A 539 15.13 9.52 14.95
N ASN A 540 14.25 8.57 14.61
CA ASN A 540 13.79 8.37 13.23
C ASN A 540 12.60 9.28 12.83
N SER A 541 12.26 9.28 11.55
CA SER A 541 11.18 10.11 10.98
C SER A 541 9.81 9.83 11.60
N PHE A 542 9.54 8.57 11.98
CA PHE A 542 8.28 8.21 12.64
C PHE A 542 8.18 8.84 14.03
N TYR A 543 9.25 8.76 14.82
CA TYR A 543 9.29 9.37 16.14
C TYR A 543 9.14 10.89 16.07
N TRP A 544 9.76 11.53 15.08
CA TRP A 544 9.59 12.97 14.87
C TRP A 544 8.15 13.37 14.59
N LEU A 545 7.41 12.57 13.80
CA LEU A 545 5.98 12.80 13.58
C LEU A 545 5.21 12.75 14.91
N ILE A 546 5.50 11.76 15.75
CA ILE A 546 4.85 11.62 17.07
C ILE A 546 5.15 12.81 17.98
N GLU A 547 6.41 13.28 18.02
CA GLU A 547 6.77 14.47 18.80
C GLU A 547 6.09 15.74 18.26
N PHE A 548 6.04 15.92 16.94
CA PHE A 548 5.35 17.06 16.34
C PHE A 548 3.84 17.02 16.62
N LEU A 549 3.19 15.86 16.50
CA LEU A 549 1.76 15.70 16.81
C LEU A 549 1.46 15.95 18.28
N ARG A 550 2.40 15.67 19.17
CA ARG A 550 2.24 15.92 20.61
C ARG A 550 2.35 17.40 20.93
N GLU A 551 3.33 18.08 20.34
CA GLU A 551 3.62 19.49 20.53
C GLU A 551 3.90 20.18 19.18
N PRO A 552 2.84 20.56 18.44
CA PRO A 552 2.95 21.12 17.09
C PRO A 552 3.38 22.59 17.14
N ASN A 553 4.60 22.85 17.60
CA ASN A 553 5.19 24.18 17.70
C ASN A 553 6.05 24.46 16.46
N GLU A 554 5.41 24.95 15.41
CA GLU A 554 6.03 25.26 14.12
C GLU A 554 7.32 26.10 14.29
N LYS A 555 7.29 27.14 15.14
CA LYS A 555 8.44 28.03 15.38
C LYS A 555 9.68 27.32 15.92
N LEU A 556 9.50 26.31 16.78
CA LEU A 556 10.64 25.55 17.29
C LEU A 556 11.24 24.64 16.21
N TRP A 557 10.40 24.07 15.35
CA TRP A 557 10.85 23.26 14.22
C TRP A 557 11.50 24.10 13.12
N GLU A 558 10.99 25.30 12.85
CA GLU A 558 11.63 26.33 12.00
C GLU A 558 13.04 26.66 12.50
N LEU A 559 13.19 27.01 13.78
CA LEU A 559 14.49 27.31 14.37
C LEU A 559 15.42 26.08 14.39
N TYR A 560 14.88 24.89 14.61
CA TYR A 560 15.66 23.66 14.57
C TYR A 560 16.19 23.36 13.16
N ALA A 561 15.35 23.49 12.13
CA ALA A 561 15.77 23.40 10.73
C ALA A 561 16.80 24.50 10.39
N PHE A 562 16.64 25.70 10.94
CA PHE A 562 17.58 26.80 10.78
C PHE A 562 18.95 26.49 11.39
N VAL A 563 19.00 25.91 12.60
CA VAL A 563 20.25 25.43 13.20
C VAL A 563 20.93 24.38 12.32
N HIS A 564 20.17 23.43 11.79
CA HIS A 564 20.69 22.44 10.85
C HIS A 564 21.21 23.07 9.55
N GLY A 565 20.57 24.12 9.03
CA GLY A 565 21.11 24.90 7.92
C GLY A 565 22.43 25.62 8.28
N LEU A 566 22.51 26.25 9.45
CA LEU A 566 23.70 26.96 9.90
C LEU A 566 24.93 26.05 10.04
N ILE A 567 24.77 24.84 10.60
CA ILE A 567 25.90 23.90 10.71
C ILE A 567 26.37 23.35 9.35
N LYS A 568 25.58 23.52 8.29
CA LYS A 568 25.92 23.16 6.90
C LYS A 568 26.59 24.30 6.12
N THR A 569 26.65 25.51 6.69
CA THR A 569 27.48 26.59 6.13
C THR A 569 28.95 26.26 6.25
N ASP A 570 29.78 26.73 5.32
CA ASP A 570 31.23 26.53 5.31
C ASP A 570 31.94 27.83 4.92
N TYR A 571 32.20 28.67 5.93
CA TYR A 571 32.89 29.95 5.75
C TYR A 571 34.34 29.76 5.26
N ASN A 572 34.99 28.64 5.60
CA ASN A 572 36.37 28.41 5.19
C ASN A 572 36.45 28.13 3.69
N ARG A 573 35.51 27.36 3.15
CA ARG A 573 35.44 27.03 1.71
C ARG A 573 34.86 28.18 0.88
N PHE A 574 33.86 28.89 1.38
CA PHE A 574 33.09 29.87 0.58
C PHE A 574 33.26 31.34 0.99
N GLY A 575 34.14 31.64 1.95
CA GLY A 575 34.47 33.02 2.34
C GLY A 575 35.37 33.78 1.35
N THR A 576 35.96 33.08 0.37
CA THR A 576 36.80 33.68 -0.68
C THR A 576 35.99 33.95 -1.96
N GLN A 577 36.43 34.90 -2.79
CA GLN A 577 35.78 35.16 -4.09
C GLN A 577 35.80 33.93 -5.01
N GLU A 578 36.89 33.17 -5.01
CA GLU A 578 37.03 31.94 -5.79
C GLU A 578 36.07 30.85 -5.31
N GLY A 579 35.97 30.64 -3.99
CA GLY A 579 35.03 29.69 -3.39
C GLY A 579 33.59 30.05 -3.70
N LEU A 580 33.21 31.32 -3.52
CA LEU A 580 31.87 31.81 -3.85
C LEU A 580 31.54 31.62 -5.33
N ARG A 581 32.48 31.93 -6.23
CA ARG A 581 32.29 31.71 -7.67
C ARG A 581 32.05 30.23 -7.98
N ALA A 582 32.84 29.33 -7.39
CA ALA A 582 32.66 27.89 -7.54
C ALA A 582 31.29 27.42 -7.03
N TRP A 583 30.80 27.97 -5.91
CA TRP A 583 29.47 27.67 -5.37
C TRP A 583 28.36 28.07 -6.34
N LEU A 584 28.43 29.28 -6.90
CA LEU A 584 27.47 29.79 -7.89
C LEU A 584 27.49 28.98 -9.19
N GLU A 585 28.68 28.67 -9.71
CA GLU A 585 28.84 27.85 -10.93
C GLU A 585 28.36 26.41 -10.72
N ALA A 586 28.53 25.83 -9.52
CA ALA A 586 27.98 24.52 -9.19
C ALA A 586 26.44 24.56 -9.09
N GLY A 587 25.87 25.57 -8.43
CA GLY A 587 24.42 25.77 -8.36
C GLY A 587 23.77 25.87 -9.74
N LYS A 588 24.36 26.64 -10.67
CA LYS A 588 23.87 26.77 -12.06
C LYS A 588 23.88 25.46 -12.84
N ARG A 589 24.75 24.52 -12.48
CA ARG A 589 24.82 23.20 -13.12
C ARG A 589 23.82 22.22 -12.56
N HIS A 590 23.50 22.32 -11.27
CA HIS A 590 22.63 21.38 -10.58
C HIS A 590 21.15 21.73 -10.68
N PHE A 591 20.79 23.01 -10.71
CA PHE A 591 19.39 23.44 -10.66
C PHE A 591 18.90 24.04 -11.99
N SER A 592 17.58 24.02 -12.20
CA SER A 592 16.95 24.82 -13.26
C SER A 592 17.14 26.32 -13.00
N GLU A 593 17.00 27.13 -14.04
CA GLU A 593 17.13 28.60 -13.95
C GLU A 593 16.21 29.17 -12.87
N GLU A 594 14.95 28.74 -12.83
CA GLU A 594 13.97 29.17 -11.84
C GLU A 594 14.38 28.89 -10.39
N ILE A 595 14.77 27.63 -10.07
CA ILE A 595 15.18 27.27 -8.71
C ILE A 595 16.48 27.97 -8.34
N TYR A 596 17.41 28.07 -9.30
CA TYR A 596 18.67 28.77 -9.09
C TYR A 596 18.43 30.25 -8.73
N ASP A 597 17.54 30.94 -9.44
CA ASP A 597 17.20 32.33 -9.17
C ASP A 597 16.54 32.49 -7.80
N LEU A 598 15.58 31.63 -7.46
CA LEU A 598 14.92 31.64 -6.14
C LEU A 598 15.87 31.44 -4.96
N VAL A 599 16.89 30.60 -5.13
CA VAL A 599 17.95 30.40 -4.12
C VAL A 599 18.86 31.63 -4.03
N ASN A 600 19.02 32.37 -5.13
CA ASN A 600 19.94 33.49 -5.22
C ASN A 600 19.29 34.88 -5.10
N ASP A 601 17.97 34.96 -4.93
CA ASP A 601 17.14 36.17 -4.80
C ASP A 601 17.36 36.94 -3.47
N THR A 602 18.62 37.21 -3.12
CA THR A 602 19.00 38.11 -2.03
C THR A 602 20.32 38.80 -2.34
N GLU A 603 20.35 40.14 -2.20
CA GLU A 603 21.52 41.00 -2.45
C GLU A 603 22.31 41.39 -1.18
N VAL A 604 22.00 40.79 -0.04
CA VAL A 604 22.65 41.08 1.25
C VAL A 604 23.84 40.15 1.53
N PRO A 605 24.78 40.52 2.43
CA PRO A 605 25.86 39.64 2.84
C PRO A 605 25.34 38.31 3.39
N CYS A 606 25.82 37.20 2.83
CA CYS A 606 25.36 35.85 3.16
C CYS A 606 26.48 34.96 3.68
N LEU A 607 26.09 33.89 4.38
CA LEU A 607 26.89 32.69 4.63
C LEU A 607 26.47 31.63 3.62
N TYR A 608 27.44 30.90 3.08
CA TYR A 608 27.22 29.88 2.05
C TYR A 608 27.66 28.51 2.55
N GLY A 609 26.95 27.47 2.14
CA GLY A 609 27.20 26.08 2.46
C GLY A 609 26.89 25.17 1.29
N LEU A 610 27.72 24.14 1.13
CA LEU A 610 27.49 23.03 0.21
C LEU A 610 27.89 21.76 0.95
N PHE A 611 26.90 20.98 1.32
CA PHE A 611 27.08 19.69 1.97
C PHE A 611 26.90 18.58 0.95
N GLU A 612 27.97 17.80 0.78
CA GLU A 612 28.07 16.66 -0.10
C GLU A 612 28.64 15.52 0.76
N PRO A 613 27.83 14.50 1.12
CA PRO A 613 28.30 13.41 1.96
C PRO A 613 29.35 12.58 1.21
N ASP A 614 30.46 12.32 1.89
CA ASP A 614 31.57 11.50 1.40
C ASP A 614 31.18 10.02 1.51
N GLU A 615 30.77 9.42 0.39
CA GLU A 615 30.41 8.00 0.29
C GLU A 615 31.37 7.28 -0.68
N ALA A 616 31.48 5.96 -0.60
CA ALA A 616 32.47 5.14 -1.33
C ALA A 616 32.19 5.01 -2.85
N GLY A 617 32.09 6.14 -3.56
CA GLY A 617 31.87 6.25 -5.00
C GLY A 617 32.37 7.60 -5.56
N ASP A 618 32.39 7.73 -6.89
CA ASP A 618 32.95 8.91 -7.57
C ASP A 618 32.03 10.16 -7.50
N GLU A 619 30.74 10.00 -7.20
CA GLU A 619 29.76 11.09 -7.11
C GLU A 619 28.98 11.08 -5.80
N ALA A 620 28.70 12.27 -5.27
CA ALA A 620 27.89 12.42 -4.06
C ALA A 620 26.44 11.99 -4.33
N PRO A 621 25.79 11.25 -3.39
CA PRO A 621 24.42 10.79 -3.57
C PRO A 621 23.39 11.93 -3.56
N LEU A 622 23.72 13.04 -2.88
CA LEU A 622 22.97 14.29 -2.93
C LEU A 622 23.91 15.48 -2.71
N SER A 623 23.47 16.67 -3.14
CA SER A 623 24.15 17.94 -2.83
C SER A 623 23.15 18.91 -2.19
N LEU A 624 23.44 19.35 -0.96
CA LEU A 624 22.62 20.29 -0.19
C LEU A 624 23.28 21.67 -0.14
N TYR A 625 22.65 22.64 -0.79
CA TYR A 625 23.02 24.03 -0.83
C TYR A 625 22.31 24.80 0.27
N VAL A 626 23.05 25.60 1.02
CA VAL A 626 22.51 26.50 2.05
C VAL A 626 23.05 27.90 1.84
N LYS A 627 22.17 28.90 1.82
CA LYS A 627 22.51 30.33 1.80
C LYS A 627 21.75 31.01 2.94
N VAL A 628 22.44 31.75 3.79
CA VAL A 628 21.82 32.42 4.95
C VAL A 628 22.24 33.87 5.02
N ASN A 629 21.28 34.79 5.05
CA ASN A 629 21.55 36.21 5.28
C ASN A 629 22.23 36.40 6.64
N GLN A 630 23.38 37.06 6.69
CA GLN A 630 24.14 37.24 7.94
C GLN A 630 23.32 38.00 9.01
N SER A 631 22.48 38.94 8.58
CA SER A 631 21.57 39.69 9.46
C SER A 631 20.47 38.82 10.07
N ALA A 632 20.15 37.67 9.47
CA ALA A 632 19.12 36.76 9.94
C ALA A 632 19.61 35.77 11.01
N VAL A 633 20.93 35.54 11.11
CA VAL A 633 21.52 34.55 12.01
C VAL A 633 21.23 34.85 13.47
N ARG A 634 21.63 36.04 13.97
CA ARG A 634 21.42 36.41 15.38
C ARG A 634 19.95 36.44 15.82
N PRO A 635 19.01 37.02 15.06
CA PRO A 635 17.60 37.00 15.44
C PRO A 635 16.91 35.64 15.20
N GLY A 636 17.56 34.68 14.53
CA GLY A 636 16.92 33.41 14.16
C GLY A 636 15.82 33.59 13.11
N ASN A 637 15.98 34.54 12.19
CA ASN A 637 14.97 34.82 11.18
C ASN A 637 15.06 33.80 10.03
N VAL A 638 14.17 32.80 10.03
CA VAL A 638 14.18 31.71 9.06
C VAL A 638 13.89 32.16 7.62
N GLU A 639 13.20 33.28 7.44
CA GLU A 639 12.97 33.90 6.11
C GLU A 639 14.28 34.32 5.43
N GLY A 640 15.36 34.51 6.21
CA GLY A 640 16.69 34.81 5.69
C GLY A 640 17.47 33.59 5.20
N MET A 641 16.92 32.38 5.27
CA MET A 641 17.57 31.14 4.83
C MET A 641 16.99 30.65 3.49
N ARG A 642 17.86 30.17 2.62
CA ARG A 642 17.53 29.44 1.38
C ARG A 642 18.20 28.09 1.44
N VAL A 643 17.44 27.03 1.15
CA VAL A 643 17.94 25.66 1.12
C VAL A 643 17.54 25.03 -0.21
N ALA A 644 18.50 24.44 -0.92
CA ALA A 644 18.21 23.65 -2.10
C ALA A 644 18.94 22.31 -2.06
N CYS A 645 18.23 21.21 -2.29
CA CYS A 645 18.81 19.87 -2.28
C CYS A 645 18.55 19.20 -3.62
N ILE A 646 19.57 18.56 -4.20
CA ILE A 646 19.43 17.71 -5.37
C ILE A 646 19.82 16.27 -5.04
N LEU A 647 18.93 15.32 -5.31
CA LEU A 647 19.19 13.88 -5.21
C LEU A 647 19.70 13.34 -6.55
N ASN A 648 20.76 12.53 -6.54
CA ASN A 648 21.28 11.84 -7.71
C ASN A 648 20.51 10.53 -7.96
N ASP A 649 19.28 10.64 -8.45
CA ASP A 649 18.34 9.53 -8.65
C ASP A 649 18.40 8.88 -10.04
N GLN A 650 19.51 9.02 -10.76
CA GLN A 650 19.71 8.35 -12.04
C GLN A 650 19.51 6.83 -11.92
N THR A 651 19.04 6.18 -12.98
CA THR A 651 18.75 4.74 -12.99
C THR A 651 19.94 3.89 -12.52
N GLU A 652 21.15 4.23 -12.95
CA GLU A 652 22.40 3.56 -12.55
C GLU A 652 22.67 3.62 -11.02
N ASN A 653 22.18 4.67 -10.36
CA ASN A 653 22.28 4.83 -8.91
C ASN A 653 21.11 4.14 -8.19
N ARG A 654 19.88 4.21 -8.73
CA ARG A 654 18.69 3.56 -8.14
C ARG A 654 18.76 2.04 -8.10
N ASP A 655 19.49 1.43 -9.03
CA ASP A 655 19.67 -0.02 -9.09
C ASP A 655 20.70 -0.54 -8.08
N LYS A 656 21.42 0.35 -7.38
CA LYS A 656 22.35 -0.02 -6.31
C LYS A 656 21.59 -0.37 -5.02
N GLU A 657 22.09 -1.35 -4.28
CA GLU A 657 21.47 -1.85 -3.04
C GLU A 657 21.35 -0.75 -1.97
N GLU A 658 22.30 0.17 -1.92
CA GLU A 658 22.37 1.23 -0.91
C GLU A 658 21.40 2.40 -1.19
N PHE A 659 20.82 2.50 -2.40
CA PHE A 659 20.04 3.65 -2.80
C PHE A 659 18.75 3.82 -1.98
N GLU A 660 18.11 2.73 -1.55
CA GLU A 660 16.94 2.81 -0.67
C GLU A 660 17.28 3.58 0.63
N SER A 661 18.47 3.36 1.19
CA SER A 661 18.91 4.06 2.41
C SER A 661 19.22 5.55 2.17
N ILE A 662 19.74 5.89 0.98
CA ILE A 662 19.98 7.27 0.53
C ILE A 662 18.64 7.98 0.37
N TRP A 663 17.68 7.34 -0.30
CA TRP A 663 16.33 7.87 -0.51
C TRP A 663 15.59 8.09 0.82
N ASN A 664 15.66 7.12 1.76
CA ASN A 664 15.13 7.29 3.12
C ASN A 664 15.76 8.50 3.83
N GLY A 665 17.08 8.68 3.70
CA GLY A 665 17.80 9.83 4.23
C GLY A 665 17.37 11.16 3.61
N TYR A 666 17.14 11.18 2.30
CA TYR A 666 16.66 12.35 1.55
C TYR A 666 15.25 12.77 1.98
N LEU A 667 14.32 11.81 2.12
CA LEU A 667 12.96 12.09 2.62
C LEU A 667 12.99 12.62 4.06
N ARG A 668 13.84 12.04 4.92
CA ARG A 668 14.05 12.52 6.29
C ARG A 668 14.61 13.94 6.33
N LEU A 669 15.51 14.27 5.42
CA LEU A 669 16.07 15.62 5.28
C LEU A 669 14.96 16.63 4.92
N TYR A 670 14.05 16.27 4.01
CA TYR A 670 12.93 17.13 3.64
C TYR A 670 11.89 17.27 4.75
N ASN A 671 11.60 16.20 5.52
CA ASN A 671 10.73 16.28 6.70
C ASN A 671 11.19 17.37 7.70
N LEU A 672 12.49 17.66 7.77
CA LEU A 672 13.04 18.76 8.57
C LEU A 672 13.02 20.10 7.81
N PHE A 673 13.55 20.15 6.59
CA PHE A 673 13.73 21.41 5.89
C PHE A 673 12.44 22.01 5.31
N GLN A 674 11.32 21.28 5.32
CA GLN A 674 10.00 21.83 4.98
C GLN A 674 9.63 23.08 5.80
N PHE A 675 10.17 23.20 7.03
CA PHE A 675 9.93 24.35 7.90
C PHE A 675 10.75 25.59 7.51
N ILE A 676 11.66 25.49 6.54
CA ILE A 676 12.30 26.67 5.96
C ILE A 676 11.43 27.14 4.78
N PRO A 677 10.92 28.40 4.81
CA PRO A 677 9.99 28.92 3.80
C PRO A 677 10.50 28.81 2.36
N HIS A 678 11.82 28.91 2.20
CA HIS A 678 12.48 28.87 0.91
C HIS A 678 13.37 27.62 0.78
N SER A 679 12.72 26.46 0.94
CA SER A 679 13.33 25.14 0.74
C SER A 679 12.88 24.52 -0.58
N TYR A 680 13.85 24.03 -1.37
CA TYR A 680 13.63 23.47 -2.69
C TYR A 680 14.33 22.11 -2.80
N PHE A 681 13.56 21.02 -2.84
CA PHE A 681 14.08 19.67 -2.86
C PHE A 681 13.74 19.02 -4.20
N VAL A 682 14.77 18.69 -4.97
CA VAL A 682 14.61 18.17 -6.32
C VAL A 682 15.46 16.93 -6.56
N THR A 683 15.18 16.27 -7.67
CA THR A 683 15.92 15.10 -8.15
C THR A 683 16.42 15.34 -9.56
N GLN A 684 17.53 14.71 -9.94
CA GLN A 684 18.09 14.85 -11.29
C GLN A 684 17.11 14.42 -12.38
N ILE A 685 16.45 13.26 -12.21
CA ILE A 685 15.43 12.79 -13.17
C ILE A 685 14.24 13.76 -13.18
N GLY A 686 13.76 14.21 -12.02
CA GLY A 686 12.66 15.16 -11.96
C GLY A 686 12.93 16.47 -12.70
N LEU A 687 14.17 16.98 -12.60
CA LEU A 687 14.59 18.17 -13.36
C LEU A 687 14.62 17.89 -14.86
N SER A 688 15.17 16.73 -15.27
CA SER A 688 15.20 16.34 -16.69
C SER A 688 13.81 16.12 -17.30
N GLN A 689 12.81 15.85 -16.47
CA GLN A 689 11.41 15.64 -16.84
C GLN A 689 10.53 16.88 -16.61
N ASN A 690 11.12 18.03 -16.24
CA ASN A 690 10.40 19.27 -15.96
C ASN A 690 9.31 19.12 -14.88
N ALA A 691 9.48 18.20 -13.93
CA ALA A 691 8.48 17.90 -12.90
C ALA A 691 8.16 19.08 -11.98
N TYR A 692 9.04 20.09 -11.94
CA TYR A 692 8.99 21.22 -11.01
C TYR A 692 8.51 22.54 -11.64
N GLU A 693 8.30 22.61 -12.96
CA GLU A 693 7.92 23.86 -13.67
C GLU A 693 6.56 24.44 -13.24
N ASN A 694 5.66 23.59 -12.76
CA ASN A 694 4.32 24.01 -12.35
C ASN A 694 4.24 24.40 -10.87
N LEU A 695 5.36 24.38 -10.13
CA LEU A 695 5.38 24.78 -8.73
C LEU A 695 5.27 26.30 -8.60
N TYR A 696 4.23 26.79 -7.92
CA TYR A 696 4.13 28.20 -7.53
C TYR A 696 5.10 28.47 -6.38
N LEU A 697 6.39 28.53 -6.70
CA LEU A 697 7.48 28.74 -5.75
C LEU A 697 7.57 30.23 -5.36
N GLY A 698 6.57 30.73 -4.63
CA GLY A 698 6.63 32.07 -4.03
C GLY A 698 6.21 33.23 -4.93
N ARG A 699 5.55 33.00 -6.07
CA ARG A 699 4.74 34.05 -6.70
C ARG A 699 3.42 34.18 -5.94
N GLU A 700 3.12 35.36 -5.41
CA GLU A 700 1.75 35.69 -5.02
C GLU A 700 0.88 35.61 -6.27
N VAL A 701 0.21 34.47 -6.43
CA VAL A 701 -0.87 34.34 -7.39
C VAL A 701 -2.11 34.79 -6.62
N HIS A 702 -2.54 36.03 -6.84
CA HIS A 702 -3.98 36.28 -6.83
C HIS A 702 -4.54 35.30 -7.85
N PRO A 703 -5.37 34.32 -7.46
CA PRO A 703 -6.01 33.47 -8.45
C PRO A 703 -6.86 34.41 -9.31
N GLU A 704 -6.43 34.70 -10.53
CA GLU A 704 -7.34 35.12 -11.58
C GLU A 704 -8.22 33.90 -11.89
N MET A 705 -9.16 33.61 -10.98
CA MET A 705 -10.41 33.00 -11.40
C MET A 705 -11.09 34.05 -12.29
N PRO A 706 -11.68 33.65 -13.43
CA PRO A 706 -12.48 34.57 -14.24
C PRO A 706 -13.49 35.26 -13.32
N GLU A 707 -13.46 36.59 -13.21
CA GLU A 707 -14.32 37.38 -12.30
C GLU A 707 -15.81 37.05 -12.43
N GLU A 708 -16.23 36.51 -13.57
CA GLU A 708 -17.61 36.05 -13.80
C GLU A 708 -17.99 34.82 -12.97
N LYS A 709 -17.07 33.88 -12.70
CA LYS A 709 -17.38 32.66 -11.93
C LYS A 709 -17.31 32.84 -10.41
N THR A 710 -16.46 33.71 -9.90
CA THR A 710 -16.38 34.02 -8.45
C THR A 710 -17.56 34.85 -7.97
N LYS A 711 -18.05 35.78 -8.82
CA LYS A 711 -19.30 36.51 -8.55
C LYS A 711 -20.47 35.54 -8.37
N ASP A 712 -20.66 34.59 -9.29
CA ASP A 712 -21.78 33.64 -9.22
C ASP A 712 -21.76 32.76 -7.96
N VAL A 713 -20.58 32.35 -7.48
CA VAL A 713 -20.46 31.52 -6.26
C VAL A 713 -20.73 32.33 -4.99
N ALA A 714 -20.15 33.53 -4.85
CA ALA A 714 -20.38 34.39 -3.67
C ALA A 714 -21.83 34.87 -3.58
N TRP A 715 -22.47 35.15 -4.72
CA TRP A 715 -23.90 35.46 -4.77
C TRP A 715 -24.79 34.25 -4.43
N ALA A 716 -24.42 33.04 -4.87
CA ALA A 716 -25.16 31.83 -4.52
C ALA A 716 -25.09 31.54 -3.01
N GLU A 717 -23.92 31.69 -2.40
CA GLU A 717 -23.72 31.53 -0.95
C GLU A 717 -24.50 32.57 -0.14
N ALA A 718 -24.46 33.85 -0.55
CA ALA A 718 -25.24 34.90 0.10
C ALA A 718 -26.76 34.64 0.03
N ILE A 719 -27.27 34.10 -1.07
CA ILE A 719 -28.69 33.71 -1.21
C ILE A 719 -29.03 32.50 -0.34
N GLU A 720 -28.13 31.51 -0.22
CA GLU A 720 -28.34 30.32 0.61
C GLU A 720 -28.37 30.64 2.11
N LEU A 721 -27.51 31.57 2.55
CA LEU A 721 -27.36 31.94 3.96
C LEU A 721 -28.40 32.96 4.46
N THR A 722 -29.20 33.55 3.57
CA THR A 722 -30.18 34.59 3.90
C THR A 722 -31.62 34.12 3.78
N ASP A 723 -32.52 34.72 4.57
CA ASP A 723 -33.95 34.45 4.50
C ASP A 723 -34.55 34.86 3.14
N ALA A 724 -35.60 34.15 2.70
CA ALA A 724 -36.26 34.40 1.41
C ALA A 724 -36.77 35.84 1.24
N SER A 725 -37.04 36.54 2.33
CA SER A 725 -37.40 37.98 2.32
C SER A 725 -36.30 38.89 1.77
N LEU A 726 -35.03 38.45 1.79
CA LEU A 726 -33.87 39.21 1.31
C LEU A 726 -33.48 38.89 -0.14
N HIS A 727 -34.05 37.84 -0.74
CA HIS A 727 -33.66 37.37 -2.07
C HIS A 727 -33.99 38.38 -3.18
N ASP A 728 -35.09 39.14 -3.07
CA ASP A 728 -35.41 40.20 -4.05
C ASP A 728 -34.39 41.35 -3.97
N LEU A 729 -33.95 41.71 -2.76
CA LEU A 729 -32.92 42.72 -2.54
C LEU A 729 -31.57 42.26 -3.09
N LEU A 730 -31.14 41.03 -2.78
CA LEU A 730 -29.90 40.44 -3.30
C LEU A 730 -29.90 40.35 -4.83
N GLY A 731 -31.01 39.91 -5.43
CA GLY A 731 -31.14 39.86 -6.89
C GLY A 731 -31.03 41.22 -7.56
N ARG A 732 -31.52 42.29 -6.92
CA ARG A 732 -31.37 43.67 -7.42
C ARG A 732 -29.95 44.19 -7.27
N LEU A 733 -29.32 44.01 -6.11
CA LEU A 733 -27.94 44.41 -5.87
C LEU A 733 -26.97 43.71 -6.83
N MET A 734 -27.22 42.42 -7.11
CA MET A 734 -26.48 41.66 -8.12
C MET A 734 -26.65 42.25 -9.53
N LYS A 735 -27.87 42.66 -9.89
CA LYS A 735 -28.16 43.30 -11.18
C LYS A 735 -27.55 44.69 -11.33
N ASP A 736 -27.45 45.43 -10.23
CA ASP A 736 -26.84 46.76 -10.16
C ASP A 736 -25.31 46.71 -9.91
N GLU A 737 -24.68 45.55 -10.17
CA GLU A 737 -23.23 45.31 -10.11
C GLU A 737 -22.57 45.55 -8.75
N TRP A 738 -23.31 45.40 -7.64
CA TRP A 738 -22.70 45.41 -6.31
C TRP A 738 -21.77 44.19 -6.12
N PRO A 739 -20.75 44.30 -5.25
CA PRO A 739 -20.07 43.13 -4.72
C PRO A 739 -21.05 42.27 -3.91
N ALA A 740 -20.82 40.96 -3.84
CA ALA A 740 -21.63 40.08 -2.99
C ALA A 740 -21.44 40.48 -1.50
N PRO A 741 -22.51 40.53 -0.70
CA PRO A 741 -22.41 40.86 0.72
C PRO A 741 -21.84 39.71 1.55
N GLU A 742 -21.15 40.07 2.64
CA GLU A 742 -20.92 39.16 3.77
C GLU A 742 -22.20 39.06 4.61
N VAL A 743 -22.70 37.84 4.81
CA VAL A 743 -23.91 37.56 5.58
C VAL A 743 -23.56 37.34 7.06
N GLY A 744 -24.25 38.01 7.97
CA GLY A 744 -24.04 37.83 9.42
C GLY A 744 -22.74 38.45 9.94
N TYR A 745 -22.33 39.60 9.41
CA TYR A 745 -21.07 40.26 9.79
C TYR A 745 -21.09 40.79 11.23
N GLU A 746 -20.13 40.35 12.03
CA GLU A 746 -20.03 40.73 13.45
C GLU A 746 -19.13 41.97 13.64
N PHE A 747 -19.67 43.02 14.25
CA PHE A 747 -18.91 44.17 14.70
C PHE A 747 -18.25 43.89 16.03
N ILE A 748 -16.93 44.08 16.11
CA ILE A 748 -16.13 43.79 17.30
C ILE A 748 -15.59 45.09 17.90
N ASP A 749 -15.68 45.24 19.22
CA ASP A 749 -15.12 46.39 19.94
C ASP A 749 -13.60 46.30 20.15
N LYS A 750 -13.01 47.33 20.77
CA LYS A 750 -11.56 47.39 21.04
C LYS A 750 -11.05 46.33 22.04
N LYS A 751 -11.95 45.58 22.68
CA LYS A 751 -11.64 44.50 23.62
C LYS A 751 -11.85 43.12 23.03
N GLY A 752 -12.33 43.03 21.78
CA GLY A 752 -12.59 41.75 21.12
C GLY A 752 -13.99 41.20 21.38
N GLU A 753 -14.91 41.99 21.92
CA GLU A 753 -16.31 41.57 22.16
C GLU A 753 -17.21 41.96 20.98
N ILE A 754 -18.11 41.06 20.59
CA ILE A 754 -19.12 41.33 19.55
C ILE A 754 -20.14 42.31 20.11
N ILE A 755 -20.30 43.46 19.46
CA ILE A 755 -21.22 44.52 19.89
C ILE A 755 -22.50 44.56 19.06
N ALA A 756 -22.47 44.12 17.80
CA ALA A 756 -23.66 44.03 16.95
C ALA A 756 -23.40 43.12 15.76
N THR A 757 -24.45 42.60 15.14
CA THR A 757 -24.36 41.81 13.91
C THR A 757 -25.16 42.45 12.78
N ALA A 758 -24.57 42.56 11.59
CA ALA A 758 -25.26 42.97 10.37
C ALA A 758 -25.78 41.75 9.62
N GLU A 759 -26.98 41.88 9.07
CA GLU A 759 -27.59 40.86 8.21
C GLU A 759 -26.84 40.77 6.88
N LEU A 760 -26.49 41.92 6.31
CA LEU A 760 -25.68 42.04 5.09
C LEU A 760 -24.63 43.14 5.27
N ALA A 761 -23.36 42.87 4.98
CA ALA A 761 -22.30 43.86 5.07
C ALA A 761 -21.35 43.84 3.87
N TRP A 762 -20.78 45.00 3.58
CA TRP A 762 -19.74 45.18 2.59
C TRP A 762 -18.54 45.87 3.25
N PRO A 763 -17.56 45.11 3.78
CA PRO A 763 -16.45 45.69 4.53
C PRO A 763 -15.60 46.69 3.75
N GLU A 764 -15.42 46.45 2.45
CA GLU A 764 -14.68 47.37 1.57
C GLU A 764 -15.42 48.68 1.35
N LEU A 765 -16.75 48.63 1.23
CA LEU A 765 -17.61 49.80 1.06
C LEU A 765 -17.94 50.49 2.39
N ARG A 766 -17.66 49.82 3.52
CA ARG A 766 -18.06 50.22 4.86
C ARG A 766 -19.58 50.47 4.95
N ILE A 767 -20.39 49.60 4.33
CA ILE A 767 -21.87 49.66 4.39
C ILE A 767 -22.38 48.39 5.08
N ALA A 768 -23.37 48.53 5.97
CA ALA A 768 -24.01 47.40 6.63
C ALA A 768 -25.53 47.61 6.74
N PHE A 769 -26.31 46.56 6.44
CA PHE A 769 -27.75 46.51 6.66
C PHE A 769 -28.03 45.67 7.90
N MET A 770 -28.73 46.27 8.86
CA MET A 770 -28.84 45.74 10.21
C MET A 770 -30.30 45.54 10.61
N HIS A 771 -30.59 44.47 11.34
CA HIS A 771 -31.90 44.27 11.93
C HIS A 771 -32.21 45.34 12.98
N GLU A 772 -33.48 45.72 13.17
CA GLU A 772 -33.88 46.80 14.11
C GLU A 772 -33.35 46.58 15.54
N GLY A 773 -33.25 45.32 15.98
CA GLY A 773 -32.73 44.95 17.30
C GLY A 773 -31.24 45.21 17.49
N GLU A 774 -30.47 45.35 16.41
CA GLU A 774 -29.02 45.57 16.43
C GLU A 774 -28.66 47.06 16.24
N MET A 775 -29.68 47.91 16.00
CA MET A 775 -29.51 49.35 15.75
C MET A 775 -29.14 50.16 17.00
N ASP A 776 -29.25 49.58 18.20
CA ASP A 776 -28.86 50.24 19.46
C ASP A 776 -27.37 50.64 19.47
N PHE A 777 -26.55 49.98 18.64
CA PHE A 777 -25.12 50.24 18.50
C PHE A 777 -24.74 51.14 17.31
N LEU A 778 -25.72 51.72 16.60
CA LEU A 778 -25.52 52.54 15.40
C LEU A 778 -24.42 53.59 15.57
N LYS A 779 -24.45 54.38 16.65
CA LYS A 779 -23.44 55.43 16.90
C LYS A 779 -22.02 54.89 17.06
N THR A 780 -21.89 53.67 17.60
CA THR A 780 -20.58 53.03 17.80
C THR A 780 -20.03 52.53 16.45
N ILE A 781 -20.91 51.96 15.62
CA ILE A 781 -20.58 51.47 14.29
C ILE A 781 -20.23 52.64 13.34
N GLU A 782 -20.97 53.75 13.40
CA GLU A 782 -20.66 54.99 12.67
C GLU A 782 -19.30 55.57 13.08
N GLN A 783 -18.95 55.52 14.37
CA GLN A 783 -17.62 55.92 14.86
C GLN A 783 -16.49 55.01 14.36
N MET A 784 -16.81 53.75 14.00
CA MET A 784 -15.88 52.83 13.34
C MET A 784 -15.74 53.09 11.83
N GLY A 785 -16.44 54.10 11.31
CA GLY A 785 -16.39 54.53 9.91
C GLY A 785 -17.35 53.77 8.99
N TRP A 786 -18.40 53.15 9.54
CA TRP A 786 -19.41 52.41 8.78
C TRP A 786 -20.69 53.21 8.58
N THR A 787 -21.32 53.03 7.43
CA THR A 787 -22.69 53.45 7.14
C THR A 787 -23.62 52.29 7.44
N ALA A 788 -24.25 52.30 8.62
CA ALA A 788 -25.20 51.27 9.03
C ALA A 788 -26.64 51.76 8.81
N LEU A 789 -27.46 50.92 8.17
CA LEU A 789 -28.83 51.24 7.78
C LEU A 789 -29.81 50.17 8.30
N PRO A 790 -31.01 50.57 8.76
CA PRO A 790 -32.04 49.61 9.13
C PRO A 790 -32.46 48.77 7.92
N LEU A 791 -32.40 47.46 8.04
CA LEU A 791 -32.78 46.52 7.00
C LEU A 791 -34.26 46.71 6.57
N ALA A 792 -35.14 47.09 7.51
CA ALA A 792 -36.53 47.39 7.22
C ALA A 792 -36.70 48.58 6.26
N ASP A 793 -35.87 49.63 6.40
CA ASP A 793 -35.90 50.80 5.51
C ASP A 793 -35.36 50.45 4.13
N VAL A 794 -34.31 49.62 4.07
CA VAL A 794 -33.74 49.12 2.81
C VAL A 794 -34.75 48.26 2.05
N LEU A 795 -35.47 47.37 2.75
CA LEU A 795 -36.50 46.54 2.14
C LEU A 795 -37.74 47.33 1.71
N ALA A 796 -38.05 48.45 2.38
CA ALA A 796 -39.16 49.33 2.00
C ALA A 796 -38.86 50.17 0.75
N ALA A 797 -37.60 50.49 0.49
CA ALA A 797 -37.17 51.31 -0.64
C ALA A 797 -35.86 50.80 -1.29
N PRO A 798 -35.81 49.55 -1.80
CA PRO A 798 -34.56 48.92 -2.25
C PRO A 798 -33.87 49.68 -3.38
N ASP A 799 -34.65 50.32 -4.27
CA ASP A 799 -34.11 51.10 -5.40
C ASP A 799 -33.36 52.38 -4.95
N LEU A 800 -33.69 52.94 -3.78
CA LEU A 800 -32.98 54.09 -3.21
C LEU A 800 -31.57 53.67 -2.77
N TYR A 801 -31.47 52.52 -2.11
CA TYR A 801 -30.24 52.03 -1.49
C TYR A 801 -29.33 51.29 -2.47
N ALA A 802 -29.89 50.60 -3.48
CA ALA A 802 -29.13 50.04 -4.59
C ALA A 802 -28.38 51.11 -5.40
N SER A 803 -28.89 52.36 -5.41
CA SER A 803 -28.26 53.50 -6.09
C SER A 803 -27.20 54.24 -5.26
N MET A 804 -26.99 53.88 -3.99
CA MET A 804 -26.00 54.54 -3.11
C MET A 804 -24.55 54.32 -3.56
N ASN A 805 -24.32 53.38 -4.49
CA ASN A 805 -22.98 52.99 -4.92
C ASN A 805 -22.88 52.85 -6.46
N LYS A 806 -23.42 53.81 -7.21
CA LYS A 806 -22.90 54.06 -8.56
C LYS A 806 -21.68 54.96 -8.44
N PRO A 807 -20.50 54.58 -8.96
CA PRO A 807 -19.35 55.47 -9.01
C PRO A 807 -19.66 56.79 -9.74
#